data_AF-A0A844HM77-F1
#
_entry.id   AF-A0A844HM77-F1
#
_cell.length_a   1.000
_cell.length_b   1.000
_cell.length_c   1.000
_cell.angle_alpha   90.00
_cell.angle_beta   90.00
_cell.angle_gamma   90.00
#
_symmetry.space_group_name_H-M   'P 1'
#
loop_
_entity.id
_entity.type
_entity.pdbx_description
1 polymer ?
#
loop_
_entity_poly.entity_id
_entity_poly.type
_entity_poly.pdbx_seq_one_letter_code
_entity_poly.pdbx_strand_id
1 'polypeptide(L)'
;MAVRGRPPQRRGSPAGRGGAVHIRRAGTIRAAIAVGGLCAVAVAPRHRGGHGHAIPAGGRPQQRAAAGRHDPCLDPAMAAPAARRAGDPDAGPRRAGPRGTWGCAMTYPYDRDHLDRMAGLLYALIPEFHKRRDRTAAASVPPEAQELRAMVEALAAPLAAIQQSIEELYADFFVETAGEAMLPGLAAAIGLDPAFRDPEANRRDLAAAMGWRRRKGTPAMLEEMGRVLLDRQVALAEGWKSVMLVQDLNLIRTKRIIAGLRPASVAERAQGPLSNLMRLIDPRPIGPDSGHVHPLHLVHWAFPTRLYPLTRAACHELPPGAGDRRFAFDADDAWRALRVRATGFDDRPGTDRVPDGLFAESPGDWFGREGRFSIRLTGVPAAASPPDAPILRNARRIPADNALGRSPAEVTLIAADTARYSGEVAVMLVSAPLAGALPDLAQAVDRGGLGIGPAGAGAALPGAGNVASSHVMLLRLSPTGAASSRMVGETVISVAGSAAIARRAATAAELAQSGYARGALYLRIPERRVTGDVYFWIGADGSLHELLALEGGDLPARALVSAPVGPVWPETAETAERPPFAPSLVAPGAAPALLHGAEVLRANSAGLIGAGVRNALVLALGYFAGQRRFSPMLRLRWNGPDPRTAQWQAVGADGAPIAAAGLAAHLAGLARLAASGPSDLALTLRFESSVPGAIMVPGELAFTAHDGSAVLVHLPELAASQTLEAAPDGSGFWPRGPAPLTRHSVAVQLGADGSTWLAGTTRLMRRGLGNAAPLLDPRPLRRRQAGWRRLCPWQNETAVDKLEPTRPARLDIDPRFGLFALNGGDQVVPHPPGMGVPPPGPVSVDMQMGATMPLGALPLDHRRHLGLPLPPTRLVSNMGHLGPDATPDLLDLPLHRSLHAALQAAGASGLEDEIIEIRDCGFYGAEALDWPAGPARLEIRAAPLVCPVIQIASSTPGAAGYARLRLAGLALTREGLAEVTLDLPPAQQVEMDFLTVLRIGITLRAQLLEAAGAERMTLRRCLLGPLRIDDPGELLIEDSILSAGNDTSHALDAALIRTETSRVTIAGRLEAREVELSDTIVTGTVLAHERFRGCLRYCLIAPGSLTPRRHRVLDAEPTGRPIRAPFESRDRRDPAFLRLDAGGDARVLHGASDGGEIGAFNAATLGELQSGLARRLAEHTPAGLRAGIVTRP
;
A
#
# COMPACT_ATOMS: atom_id res chain seq x y z
N MET A 1 51.54 6.84 -47.55
CA MET A 1 52.62 7.73 -48.02
C MET A 1 53.24 8.43 -46.83
N ALA A 2 54.50 8.84 -46.92
CA ALA A 2 55.18 9.67 -45.91
C ALA A 2 55.45 11.06 -46.48
N VAL A 3 55.60 12.08 -45.62
CA VAL A 3 56.82 12.89 -45.48
C VAL A 3 56.67 13.93 -44.35
N ARG A 4 57.82 14.25 -43.75
CA ARG A 4 58.10 15.06 -42.56
C ARG A 4 57.70 16.55 -42.65
N GLY A 5 57.48 17.18 -41.50
CA GLY A 5 57.64 18.62 -41.26
C GLY A 5 57.87 18.91 -39.76
N ARG A 6 58.90 19.70 -39.39
CA ARG A 6 59.26 20.05 -38.00
C ARG A 6 59.86 21.49 -37.94
N PRO A 7 60.17 22.08 -36.76
CA PRO A 7 59.83 23.48 -36.48
C PRO A 7 61.05 24.40 -36.26
N PRO A 8 60.81 25.64 -35.78
CA PRO A 8 61.57 26.18 -34.63
C PRO A 8 60.58 26.65 -33.52
N GLN A 9 60.89 26.77 -32.21
CA GLN A 9 62.06 27.28 -31.46
C GLN A 9 62.30 28.80 -31.66
N ARG A 10 62.64 29.63 -30.66
CA ARG A 10 62.93 29.41 -29.22
C ARG A 10 62.89 30.73 -28.40
N ARG A 11 62.83 30.58 -27.06
CA ARG A 11 63.13 31.58 -25.97
C ARG A 11 62.00 32.58 -25.64
N GLY A 12 61.79 32.96 -24.37
CA GLY A 12 62.50 32.51 -23.15
C GLY A 12 61.83 32.95 -21.83
N SER A 13 62.46 32.59 -20.70
CA SER A 13 62.05 32.95 -19.33
C SER A 13 63.24 33.59 -18.59
N PRO A 14 62.99 34.31 -17.47
CA PRO A 14 63.39 33.71 -16.19
C PRO A 14 62.41 33.95 -15.02
N ALA A 15 62.74 33.32 -13.90
CA ALA A 15 61.94 33.05 -12.70
C ALA A 15 61.53 34.24 -11.80
N GLY A 16 60.50 34.00 -10.97
CA GLY A 16 60.17 34.72 -9.73
C GLY A 16 59.30 33.82 -8.83
N ARG A 17 59.45 33.87 -7.49
CA ARG A 17 58.76 32.98 -6.53
C ARG A 17 57.87 33.75 -5.54
N GLY A 18 56.79 33.09 -5.08
CA GLY A 18 55.82 33.57 -4.08
C GLY A 18 54.41 33.64 -4.65
N GLY A 19 53.31 33.43 -3.91
CA GLY A 19 53.14 32.99 -2.51
C GLY A 19 51.64 32.69 -2.28
N ALA A 20 51.28 31.78 -1.38
CA ALA A 20 49.93 31.20 -1.34
C ALA A 20 48.88 32.04 -0.59
N VAL A 21 47.62 31.99 -1.05
CA VAL A 21 46.41 32.27 -0.25
C VAL A 21 45.31 31.27 -0.62
N HIS A 22 44.70 30.64 0.38
CA HIS A 22 43.45 29.87 0.23
C HIS A 22 42.23 30.77 0.45
N ILE A 23 41.15 30.54 -0.30
CA ILE A 23 39.79 30.93 0.13
C ILE A 23 38.89 29.69 0.10
N ARG A 24 38.09 29.52 1.15
CA ARG A 24 37.25 28.33 1.41
C ARG A 24 35.96 28.36 0.60
N ARG A 25 35.39 27.17 0.31
CA ARG A 25 33.95 27.00 0.12
C ARG A 25 33.36 26.19 1.27
N ALA A 26 32.49 26.83 2.02
CA ALA A 26 31.50 26.23 2.92
C ALA A 26 30.16 26.97 2.65
N GLY A 27 28.99 26.41 2.94
CA GLY A 27 28.72 25.08 3.51
C GLY A 27 27.28 24.65 3.24
N THR A 28 26.88 23.53 3.82
CA THR A 28 25.51 22.99 3.72
C THR A 28 24.49 23.85 4.46
N ILE A 29 23.31 24.06 3.84
CA ILE A 29 22.14 24.62 4.50
C ILE A 29 21.19 23.47 4.84
N ARG A 30 20.87 23.32 6.13
CA ARG A 30 19.73 22.51 6.59
C ARG A 30 18.46 23.33 6.46
N ALA A 31 17.41 22.79 5.83
CA ALA A 31 16.07 23.33 5.98
C ALA A 31 15.45 22.75 7.27
N ALA A 32 15.02 23.62 8.19
CA ALA A 32 14.23 23.23 9.36
C ALA A 32 12.79 23.71 9.15
N ILE A 33 11.83 22.82 9.38
CA ILE A 33 10.40 23.15 9.36
C ILE A 33 9.99 23.49 10.79
N ALA A 34 9.33 24.64 10.98
CA ALA A 34 8.72 25.07 12.23
C ALA A 34 7.31 25.59 11.94
N VAL A 35 6.37 25.37 12.86
CA VAL A 35 4.93 25.61 12.69
C VAL A 35 4.42 26.59 13.74
N GLY A 36 3.50 27.48 13.33
CA GLY A 36 2.62 28.25 14.23
C GLY A 36 2.86 29.77 14.26
N GLY A 37 1.78 30.56 14.35
CA GLY A 37 1.86 32.03 14.57
C GLY A 37 0.72 32.84 13.96
N LEU A 38 -0.40 32.97 14.69
CA LEU A 38 -1.60 33.75 14.38
C LEU A 38 -1.41 35.27 14.10
N CYS A 39 -2.36 35.84 13.35
CA CYS A 39 -2.92 37.21 13.41
C CYS A 39 -2.02 38.47 13.30
N ALA A 40 -2.35 39.36 12.35
CA ALA A 40 -2.95 40.70 12.64
C ALA A 40 -3.26 41.51 11.35
N VAL A 41 -4.11 42.55 11.46
CA VAL A 41 -4.55 43.46 10.38
C VAL A 41 -3.86 44.83 10.49
N ALA A 42 -3.47 45.44 9.36
CA ALA A 42 -3.19 46.88 9.27
C ALA A 42 -3.35 47.45 7.83
N VAL A 43 -3.85 48.68 7.71
CA VAL A 43 -4.27 49.34 6.46
C VAL A 43 -3.30 50.44 6.01
N ALA A 44 -2.74 50.33 4.78
CA ALA A 44 -2.41 51.37 3.75
C ALA A 44 -1.83 52.75 4.19
N PRO A 45 -1.74 53.82 3.33
CA PRO A 45 -1.59 53.94 1.86
C PRO A 45 -0.40 54.89 1.44
N ARG A 46 -0.38 55.35 0.16
CA ARG A 46 0.38 56.52 -0.44
C ARG A 46 1.84 56.26 -0.91
N HIS A 47 2.40 56.92 -1.95
CA HIS A 47 1.84 57.77 -3.04
C HIS A 47 2.78 57.94 -4.27
N ARG A 48 2.18 58.11 -5.47
CA ARG A 48 2.55 58.97 -6.65
C ARG A 48 4.01 59.17 -7.14
N GLY A 49 4.17 58.96 -8.46
CA GLY A 49 4.87 59.87 -9.40
C GLY A 49 6.28 59.48 -9.86
N GLY A 50 6.72 59.75 -11.11
CA GLY A 50 5.97 60.23 -12.30
C GLY A 50 6.87 60.78 -13.44
N HIS A 51 6.42 60.64 -14.70
CA HIS A 51 7.00 61.21 -15.97
C HIS A 51 8.39 60.67 -16.41
N GLY A 52 8.79 60.71 -17.70
CA GLY A 52 8.14 61.28 -18.91
C GLY A 52 8.75 60.83 -20.26
N HIS A 53 8.40 61.54 -21.35
CA HIS A 53 8.71 61.33 -22.80
C HIS A 53 10.23 61.13 -23.15
N ALA A 54 10.68 60.68 -24.34
CA ALA A 54 10.14 60.87 -25.71
C ALA A 54 10.70 59.94 -26.84
N ILE A 55 9.88 59.73 -27.90
CA ILE A 55 10.08 59.96 -29.37
C ILE A 55 11.53 60.28 -29.88
N PRO A 56 12.02 59.88 -31.10
CA PRO A 56 11.31 59.58 -32.38
C PRO A 56 11.78 58.36 -33.26
N ALA A 57 11.00 58.10 -34.34
CA ALA A 57 11.34 57.65 -35.73
C ALA A 57 12.39 56.52 -36.03
N GLY A 58 12.30 55.78 -37.15
CA GLY A 58 11.30 55.74 -38.24
C GLY A 58 11.80 54.91 -39.45
N GLY A 59 10.92 54.56 -40.41
CA GLY A 59 11.32 53.85 -41.64
C GLY A 59 10.19 53.10 -42.38
N ARG A 60 9.95 53.45 -43.65
CA ARG A 60 9.03 52.83 -44.64
C ARG A 60 9.80 52.70 -45.99
N PRO A 61 9.29 52.11 -47.09
CA PRO A 61 7.91 51.69 -47.45
C PRO A 61 7.86 50.18 -47.81
N GLN A 62 7.13 49.56 -48.76
CA GLN A 62 6.07 49.76 -49.81
C GLN A 62 5.55 48.32 -50.14
N GLN A 63 4.50 47.93 -50.90
CA GLN A 63 3.25 48.39 -51.57
C GLN A 63 2.46 47.06 -51.82
N ARG A 64 1.15 46.87 -52.07
CA ARG A 64 -0.08 47.63 -52.47
C ARG A 64 -1.21 47.33 -51.44
N ALA A 65 -2.43 47.90 -51.41
CA ALA A 65 -3.52 48.13 -52.40
C ALA A 65 -4.16 46.83 -52.93
N ALA A 66 -5.49 46.65 -52.97
CA ALA A 66 -6.65 47.57 -52.78
C ALA A 66 -7.92 46.73 -52.41
N ALA A 67 -9.14 47.25 -52.19
CA ALA A 67 -9.65 48.44 -51.48
C ALA A 67 -11.19 48.32 -51.38
N GLY A 68 -11.81 48.84 -50.31
CA GLY A 68 -13.28 48.90 -50.16
C GLY A 68 -13.68 49.66 -48.90
N ARG A 69 -14.66 50.56 -48.98
CA ARG A 69 -15.09 51.47 -47.89
C ARG A 69 -16.60 51.35 -47.68
N HIS A 70 -17.09 51.45 -46.45
CA HIS A 70 -17.71 52.68 -45.97
C HIS A 70 -18.09 52.66 -44.46
N ASP A 71 -17.48 53.59 -43.73
CA ASP A 71 -17.92 54.18 -42.45
C ASP A 71 -19.01 55.27 -42.74
N PRO A 72 -19.75 55.87 -41.74
CA PRO A 72 -19.27 56.11 -40.36
C PRO A 72 -20.29 56.15 -39.15
N CYS A 73 -19.70 56.01 -37.95
CA CYS A 73 -19.90 56.86 -36.74
C CYS A 73 -21.10 56.78 -35.74
N LEU A 74 -20.71 57.00 -34.47
CA LEU A 74 -21.36 57.73 -33.35
C LEU A 74 -22.25 57.01 -32.29
N ASP A 75 -21.62 56.80 -31.13
CA ASP A 75 -22.15 56.90 -29.74
C ASP A 75 -22.81 58.27 -29.42
N PRO A 76 -23.44 58.51 -28.23
CA PRO A 76 -23.67 57.62 -27.07
C PRO A 76 -25.11 57.65 -26.45
N ALA A 77 -25.35 56.70 -25.52
CA ALA A 77 -26.21 56.79 -24.31
C ALA A 77 -27.75 56.99 -24.41
N MET A 78 -28.46 56.34 -23.48
CA MET A 78 -29.76 56.66 -22.80
C MET A 78 -30.14 55.40 -22.00
N ALA A 79 -30.32 55.45 -20.67
CA ALA A 79 -31.53 55.85 -19.94
C ALA A 79 -32.77 54.95 -20.19
N ALA A 80 -33.18 54.19 -19.18
CA ALA A 80 -34.44 53.44 -19.17
C ALA A 80 -35.63 54.34 -18.81
N PRO A 81 -36.86 53.99 -19.25
CA PRO A 81 -37.82 53.47 -18.25
C PRO A 81 -38.66 52.28 -18.77
N ALA A 82 -39.52 51.73 -17.90
CA ALA A 82 -40.27 50.50 -18.13
C ALA A 82 -41.74 50.73 -18.54
N ALA A 83 -42.38 49.74 -19.21
CA ALA A 83 -43.74 49.26 -18.87
C ALA A 83 -44.25 48.03 -19.66
N ARG A 84 -44.61 46.96 -18.92
CA ARG A 84 -45.83 46.10 -19.03
C ARG A 84 -46.22 45.39 -20.35
N ARG A 85 -46.31 44.04 -20.25
CA ARG A 85 -47.43 43.12 -20.66
C ARG A 85 -47.79 43.00 -22.16
N ALA A 86 -48.24 41.85 -22.68
CA ALA A 86 -48.30 40.44 -22.21
C ALA A 86 -48.56 39.49 -23.40
N GLY A 87 -48.32 38.18 -23.26
CA GLY A 87 -48.65 37.15 -24.26
C GLY A 87 -48.12 35.76 -23.90
N ASP A 88 -49.03 34.85 -23.57
CA ASP A 88 -48.83 33.39 -23.31
C ASP A 88 -49.29 32.62 -24.58
N PRO A 89 -49.20 31.27 -24.73
CA PRO A 89 -48.71 30.26 -23.78
C PRO A 89 -47.78 29.16 -24.38
N ASP A 90 -47.36 28.20 -23.55
CA ASP A 90 -47.79 26.77 -23.61
C ASP A 90 -46.71 25.80 -23.08
N ALA A 91 -46.93 25.23 -21.88
CA ALA A 91 -46.08 24.17 -21.32
C ALA A 91 -46.79 23.41 -20.18
N GLY A 92 -46.85 22.07 -20.29
CA GLY A 92 -47.28 21.17 -19.23
C GLY A 92 -46.99 19.70 -19.56
N PRO A 93 -47.29 18.73 -18.67
CA PRO A 93 -47.86 18.88 -17.33
C PRO A 93 -46.91 18.43 -16.20
N ARG A 94 -47.06 19.01 -14.99
CA ARG A 94 -46.53 18.40 -13.75
C ARG A 94 -47.60 17.54 -13.10
N ARG A 95 -47.25 16.30 -12.72
CA ARG A 95 -48.14 15.40 -11.96
C ARG A 95 -48.31 15.89 -10.52
N ALA A 96 -49.46 15.59 -9.91
CA ALA A 96 -49.82 16.06 -8.58
C ALA A 96 -49.30 15.13 -7.46
N GLY A 97 -48.92 15.72 -6.34
CA GLY A 97 -48.87 15.10 -5.01
C GLY A 97 -50.00 15.66 -4.12
N PRO A 98 -50.36 14.99 -3.01
CA PRO A 98 -51.58 15.30 -2.25
C PRO A 98 -51.50 16.62 -1.46
N ARG A 99 -52.68 17.20 -1.20
CA ARG A 99 -52.86 18.36 -0.31
C ARG A 99 -53.04 17.88 1.13
N GLY A 100 -52.52 18.64 2.11
CA GLY A 100 -53.24 18.76 3.39
C GLY A 100 -52.45 18.78 4.71
N THR A 101 -51.65 19.82 4.96
CA THR A 101 -51.69 20.60 6.22
C THR A 101 -51.11 21.99 5.98
N TRP A 102 -51.63 23.01 6.68
CA TRP A 102 -51.10 24.38 6.60
C TRP A 102 -50.10 24.62 7.72
N GLY A 103 -48.82 24.66 7.38
CA GLY A 103 -47.73 25.08 8.27
C GLY A 103 -46.68 25.83 7.44
N CYS A 104 -46.74 27.16 7.45
CA CYS A 104 -45.83 27.99 6.66
C CYS A 104 -44.48 28.15 7.37
N ALA A 105 -43.70 27.05 7.41
CA ALA A 105 -42.31 27.11 7.82
C ALA A 105 -41.50 27.89 6.77
N MET A 106 -40.76 28.91 7.20
CA MET A 106 -39.73 29.54 6.38
C MET A 106 -38.56 28.58 6.24
N THR A 107 -38.59 27.71 5.23
CA THR A 107 -37.53 26.73 4.95
C THR A 107 -36.28 27.43 4.41
N TYR A 108 -35.50 28.03 5.30
CA TYR A 108 -34.12 28.39 5.01
C TYR A 108 -33.35 27.09 4.70
N PRO A 109 -32.62 26.99 3.57
CA PRO A 109 -31.74 25.87 3.32
C PRO A 109 -30.50 26.03 4.19
N TYR A 110 -30.42 25.24 5.26
CA TYR A 110 -29.22 25.09 6.08
C TYR A 110 -29.05 23.64 6.53
N ASP A 111 -27.81 23.24 6.82
CA ASP A 111 -27.48 21.98 7.45
C ASP A 111 -27.95 21.96 8.90
N ARG A 112 -28.58 20.86 9.30
CA ARG A 112 -29.04 20.65 10.68
C ARG A 112 -27.88 20.60 11.67
N ASP A 113 -26.70 20.18 11.21
CA ASP A 113 -25.47 20.19 11.99
C ASP A 113 -25.05 21.63 12.38
N HIS A 114 -25.22 22.61 11.49
CA HIS A 114 -25.01 24.03 11.80
C HIS A 114 -26.11 24.59 12.71
N LEU A 115 -27.36 24.16 12.53
CA LEU A 115 -28.46 24.50 13.46
C LEU A 115 -28.14 24.03 14.88
N ASP A 116 -27.83 22.75 15.05
CA ASP A 116 -27.67 22.13 16.37
C ASP A 116 -26.40 22.66 17.08
N ARG A 117 -25.33 22.97 16.33
CA ARG A 117 -24.17 23.73 16.84
C ARG A 117 -24.56 25.13 17.32
N MET A 118 -25.27 25.91 16.50
CA MET A 118 -25.66 27.29 16.81
C MET A 118 -26.66 27.35 17.97
N ALA A 119 -27.66 26.48 17.99
CA ALA A 119 -28.62 26.33 19.07
C ALA A 119 -27.94 25.87 20.36
N GLY A 120 -26.97 24.94 20.28
CA GLY A 120 -26.16 24.51 21.41
C GLY A 120 -25.36 25.67 22.04
N LEU A 121 -24.73 26.51 21.22
CA LEU A 121 -24.00 27.71 21.68
C LEU A 121 -24.93 28.74 22.32
N LEU A 122 -26.06 29.07 21.67
CA LEU A 122 -27.05 30.00 22.21
C LEU A 122 -27.67 29.48 23.51
N TYR A 123 -28.00 28.19 23.59
CA TYR A 123 -28.53 27.56 24.79
C TYR A 123 -27.47 27.53 25.91
N ALA A 124 -26.19 27.31 25.59
CA ALA A 124 -25.11 27.35 26.58
C ALA A 124 -25.02 28.72 27.27
N LEU A 125 -25.17 29.82 26.51
CA LEU A 125 -25.14 31.21 27.01
C LEU A 125 -26.32 31.59 27.93
N ILE A 126 -27.42 30.83 27.91
CA ILE A 126 -28.58 31.11 28.78
C ILE A 126 -28.24 30.76 30.25
N PRO A 127 -28.59 31.61 31.25
CA PRO A 127 -28.37 31.28 32.65
C PRO A 127 -29.09 30.00 33.10
N GLU A 128 -28.41 29.19 33.91
CA GLU A 128 -28.86 27.87 34.37
C GLU A 128 -30.26 27.85 35.03
N PHE A 129 -30.67 28.97 35.61
CA PHE A 129 -32.01 29.15 36.19
C PHE A 129 -33.14 28.88 35.18
N HIS A 130 -33.01 29.36 33.95
CA HIS A 130 -34.06 29.21 32.92
C HIS A 130 -34.10 27.79 32.33
N LYS A 131 -32.94 27.13 32.22
CA LYS A 131 -32.80 25.74 31.76
C LYS A 131 -33.47 24.71 32.68
N ARG A 132 -33.85 25.10 33.90
CA ARG A 132 -34.42 24.18 34.92
C ARG A 132 -35.72 23.53 34.44
N ARG A 133 -36.60 24.26 33.75
CA ARG A 133 -37.88 23.70 33.25
C ARG A 133 -37.64 22.68 32.14
N ASP A 134 -36.83 23.02 31.15
CA ASP A 134 -36.44 22.11 30.07
C ASP A 134 -35.72 20.85 30.59
N ARG A 135 -34.85 20.96 31.60
CA ARG A 135 -34.25 19.77 32.25
C ARG A 135 -35.25 18.91 32.99
N THR A 136 -36.33 19.48 33.52
CA THR A 136 -37.42 18.70 34.14
C THR A 136 -38.27 18.01 33.06
N ALA A 137 -38.59 18.71 31.98
CA ALA A 137 -39.30 18.14 30.82
C ALA A 137 -38.50 17.02 30.12
N ALA A 138 -37.17 17.19 29.98
CA ALA A 138 -36.29 16.17 29.43
C ALA A 138 -36.10 14.94 30.35
N ALA A 139 -36.50 15.04 31.63
CA ALA A 139 -36.37 13.98 32.63
C ALA A 139 -37.72 13.34 33.03
N SER A 140 -38.84 13.80 32.46
CA SER A 140 -40.13 13.11 32.62
C SER A 140 -40.18 11.84 31.75
N VAL A 141 -41.08 10.92 32.10
CA VAL A 141 -41.30 9.69 31.34
C VAL A 141 -42.81 9.57 31.07
N PRO A 142 -43.28 9.79 29.82
CA PRO A 142 -42.53 10.21 28.64
C PRO A 142 -41.92 11.63 28.76
N PRO A 143 -40.88 11.97 27.98
CA PRO A 143 -40.28 13.30 27.99
C PRO A 143 -41.25 14.35 27.43
N GLU A 144 -41.39 15.46 28.16
CA GLU A 144 -42.18 16.62 27.76
C GLU A 144 -41.41 17.55 26.81
N ALA A 145 -42.14 18.47 26.15
CA ALA A 145 -41.55 19.41 25.21
C ALA A 145 -40.62 20.43 25.90
N GLN A 146 -39.38 20.54 25.44
CA GLN A 146 -38.41 21.54 25.88
C GLN A 146 -38.70 22.88 25.21
N GLU A 147 -39.70 23.62 25.74
CA GLU A 147 -40.21 24.87 25.18
C GLU A 147 -39.10 25.92 24.94
N LEU A 148 -38.17 26.09 25.88
CA LEU A 148 -37.11 27.10 25.77
C LEU A 148 -36.09 26.70 24.70
N ARG A 149 -35.70 25.43 24.65
CA ARG A 149 -34.81 24.88 23.62
C ARG A 149 -35.41 24.99 22.23
N ALA A 150 -36.69 24.65 22.05
CA ALA A 150 -37.37 24.78 20.77
C ALA A 150 -37.42 26.25 20.28
N MET A 151 -37.60 27.21 21.20
CA MET A 151 -37.49 28.64 20.88
C MET A 151 -36.05 29.04 20.49
N VAL A 152 -35.03 28.50 21.17
CA VAL A 152 -33.62 28.75 20.84
C VAL A 152 -33.24 28.15 19.47
N GLU A 153 -33.73 26.96 19.14
CA GLU A 153 -33.54 26.34 17.82
C GLU A 153 -34.20 27.19 16.71
N ALA A 154 -35.41 27.72 16.95
CA ALA A 154 -36.06 28.66 16.01
C ALA A 154 -35.29 29.99 15.84
N LEU A 155 -34.61 30.48 16.88
CA LEU A 155 -33.74 31.67 16.81
C LEU A 155 -32.35 31.37 16.21
N ALA A 156 -31.87 30.14 16.33
CA ALA A 156 -30.60 29.69 15.76
C ALA A 156 -30.67 29.54 14.23
N ALA A 157 -31.82 29.14 13.69
CA ALA A 157 -32.05 28.90 12.26
C ALA A 157 -31.48 29.97 11.29
N PRO A 158 -31.81 31.27 11.40
CA PRO A 158 -31.24 32.29 10.50
C PRO A 158 -29.74 32.52 10.72
N LEU A 159 -29.22 32.31 11.94
CA LEU A 159 -27.80 32.44 12.25
C LEU A 159 -26.99 31.25 11.70
N ALA A 160 -27.56 30.04 11.73
CA ALA A 160 -26.98 28.85 11.11
C ALA A 160 -26.90 29.01 9.59
N ALA A 161 -27.95 29.52 8.93
CA ALA A 161 -27.94 29.81 7.49
C ALA A 161 -26.87 30.84 7.10
N ILE A 162 -26.71 31.91 7.89
CA ILE A 162 -25.66 32.93 7.66
C ILE A 162 -24.26 32.32 7.88
N GLN A 163 -24.08 31.55 8.95
CA GLN A 163 -22.80 30.91 9.27
C GLN A 163 -22.38 29.91 8.17
N GLN A 164 -23.31 29.07 7.70
CA GLN A 164 -23.07 28.17 6.58
C GLN A 164 -22.72 28.94 5.30
N SER A 165 -23.48 29.98 4.95
CA SER A 165 -23.21 30.77 3.74
C SER A 165 -21.84 31.46 3.79
N ILE A 166 -21.36 31.83 4.97
CA ILE A 166 -19.99 32.34 5.19
C ILE A 166 -18.96 31.22 5.00
N GLU A 167 -19.19 30.02 5.54
CA GLU A 167 -18.31 28.86 5.39
C GLU A 167 -18.23 28.37 3.94
N GLU A 168 -19.36 28.33 3.21
CA GLU A 168 -19.43 28.05 1.77
C GLU A 168 -18.65 29.09 0.96
N LEU A 169 -18.78 30.39 1.28
CA LEU A 169 -18.01 31.44 0.61
C LEU A 169 -16.51 31.38 0.90
N TYR A 170 -16.10 30.90 2.08
CA TYR A 170 -14.69 30.59 2.36
C TYR A 170 -14.21 29.32 1.65
N ALA A 171 -15.06 28.30 1.49
CA ALA A 171 -14.76 27.10 0.73
C ALA A 171 -14.58 27.40 -0.78
N ASP A 172 -15.36 28.33 -1.32
CA ASP A 172 -15.29 28.80 -2.72
C ASP A 172 -13.97 29.52 -3.09
N PHE A 173 -13.14 29.91 -2.11
CA PHE A 173 -11.81 30.46 -2.38
C PHE A 173 -10.73 29.42 -2.69
N PHE A 174 -10.97 28.13 -2.42
CA PHE A 174 -10.00 27.05 -2.64
C PHE A 174 -10.58 26.01 -3.61
N VAL A 175 -9.86 25.70 -4.69
CA VAL A 175 -10.36 24.83 -5.76
C VAL A 175 -10.70 23.42 -5.28
N GLU A 176 -10.06 22.97 -4.21
CA GLU A 176 -10.28 21.68 -3.54
C GLU A 176 -11.62 21.61 -2.79
N THR A 177 -12.19 22.75 -2.37
CA THR A 177 -13.45 22.83 -1.59
C THR A 177 -14.56 23.62 -2.27
N ALA A 178 -14.25 24.36 -3.33
CA ALA A 178 -15.20 25.22 -4.03
C ALA A 178 -16.35 24.45 -4.67
N GLY A 179 -17.55 25.03 -4.62
CA GLY A 179 -18.74 24.51 -5.28
C GLY A 179 -18.56 24.41 -6.80
N GLU A 180 -19.24 23.45 -7.42
CA GLU A 180 -19.07 23.15 -8.85
C GLU A 180 -19.39 24.35 -9.75
N ALA A 181 -20.35 25.18 -9.32
CA ALA A 181 -20.73 26.42 -9.98
C ALA A 181 -19.66 27.54 -9.90
N MET A 182 -18.73 27.47 -8.94
CA MET A 182 -17.63 28.43 -8.78
C MET A 182 -16.42 28.09 -9.67
N LEU A 183 -16.25 26.82 -10.05
CA LEU A 183 -15.11 26.37 -10.87
C LEU A 183 -14.93 27.15 -12.18
N PRO A 184 -15.96 27.50 -12.97
CA PRO A 184 -15.79 28.34 -14.16
C PRO A 184 -15.32 29.77 -13.83
N GLY A 185 -15.70 30.31 -12.67
CA GLY A 185 -15.25 31.63 -12.19
C GLY A 185 -13.76 31.62 -11.81
N LEU A 186 -13.33 30.60 -11.06
CA LEU A 186 -11.92 30.36 -10.73
C LEU A 186 -11.07 30.13 -12.00
N ALA A 187 -11.61 29.38 -12.97
CA ALA A 187 -10.95 29.12 -14.26
C ALA A 187 -10.77 30.43 -15.06
N ALA A 188 -11.82 31.25 -15.16
CA ALA A 188 -11.76 32.56 -15.81
C ALA A 188 -10.78 33.52 -15.11
N ALA A 189 -10.70 33.50 -13.78
CA ALA A 189 -9.78 34.35 -13.01
C ALA A 189 -8.29 34.06 -13.30
N ILE A 190 -7.94 32.81 -13.67
CA ILE A 190 -6.59 32.46 -14.15
C ILE A 190 -6.48 32.43 -15.68
N GLY A 191 -7.54 32.79 -16.43
CA GLY A 191 -7.58 32.73 -17.89
C GLY A 191 -7.40 31.31 -18.42
N LEU A 192 -8.24 30.38 -17.96
CA LEU A 192 -8.26 28.97 -18.35
C LEU A 192 -9.70 28.60 -18.75
N ASP A 193 -9.91 28.12 -19.97
CA ASP A 193 -11.23 27.63 -20.40
C ASP A 193 -11.46 26.22 -19.82
N PRO A 194 -12.55 25.93 -19.08
CA PRO A 194 -12.78 24.61 -18.49
C PRO A 194 -12.85 23.53 -19.58
N ALA A 195 -12.04 22.49 -19.44
CA ALA A 195 -11.83 21.52 -20.52
C ALA A 195 -12.73 20.28 -20.43
N PHE A 196 -13.33 20.04 -19.27
CA PHE A 196 -14.08 18.84 -18.92
C PHE A 196 -15.50 19.19 -18.50
N ARG A 197 -16.39 18.20 -18.48
CA ARG A 197 -17.70 18.24 -17.84
C ARG A 197 -17.62 17.77 -16.39
N ASP A 198 -16.77 16.77 -16.12
CA ASP A 198 -16.47 16.30 -14.77
C ASP A 198 -15.93 17.47 -13.90
N PRO A 199 -16.62 17.86 -12.82
CA PRO A 199 -16.14 18.88 -11.88
C PRO A 199 -14.80 18.49 -11.25
N GLU A 200 -14.55 17.20 -10.96
CA GLU A 200 -13.28 16.75 -10.39
C GLU A 200 -12.12 16.87 -11.37
N ALA A 201 -12.35 16.62 -12.67
CA ALA A 201 -11.35 16.85 -13.72
C ALA A 201 -11.03 18.34 -13.86
N ASN A 202 -12.04 19.21 -13.80
CA ASN A 202 -11.82 20.66 -13.79
C ASN A 202 -11.06 21.11 -12.53
N ARG A 203 -11.41 20.62 -11.32
CA ARG A 203 -10.65 20.91 -10.08
C ARG A 203 -9.16 20.53 -10.24
N ARG A 204 -8.89 19.32 -10.76
CA ARG A 204 -7.53 18.81 -11.03
C ARG A 204 -6.75 19.64 -12.07
N ASP A 205 -7.42 20.10 -13.12
CA ASP A 205 -6.87 20.98 -14.16
C ASP A 205 -6.53 22.37 -13.61
N LEU A 206 -7.48 23.02 -12.92
CA LEU A 206 -7.31 24.35 -12.33
C LEU A 206 -6.18 24.38 -11.28
N ALA A 207 -6.16 23.41 -10.36
CA ALA A 207 -5.16 23.33 -9.29
C ALA A 207 -3.73 23.23 -9.85
N ALA A 208 -3.55 22.47 -10.93
CA ALA A 208 -2.23 22.21 -11.52
C ALA A 208 -1.83 23.22 -12.62
N ALA A 209 -2.78 23.93 -13.24
CA ALA A 209 -2.56 24.82 -14.38
C ALA A 209 -1.40 25.83 -14.19
N MET A 210 -1.29 26.46 -13.01
CA MET A 210 -0.20 27.40 -12.72
C MET A 210 1.16 26.72 -12.58
N GLY A 211 1.19 25.47 -12.08
CA GLY A 211 2.38 24.63 -12.04
C GLY A 211 2.81 24.12 -13.41
N TRP A 212 1.87 23.92 -14.34
CA TRP A 212 2.14 23.51 -15.72
C TRP A 212 2.59 24.68 -16.59
N ARG A 213 1.95 25.87 -16.47
CA ARG A 213 2.38 27.10 -17.16
C ARG A 213 3.84 27.45 -16.85
N ARG A 214 4.28 27.27 -15.60
CA ARG A 214 5.69 27.46 -15.18
C ARG A 214 6.68 26.42 -15.72
N ARG A 215 6.20 25.24 -16.16
CA ARG A 215 7.01 24.11 -16.66
C ARG A 215 6.66 23.72 -18.10
N LYS A 216 6.03 24.65 -18.84
CA LYS A 216 5.46 24.42 -20.17
C LYS A 216 6.48 23.84 -21.14
N GLY A 217 6.05 22.85 -21.93
CA GLY A 217 6.89 22.15 -22.89
C GLY A 217 7.89 21.13 -22.32
N THR A 218 8.03 20.98 -21.00
CA THR A 218 8.90 19.93 -20.44
C THR A 218 8.22 18.55 -20.48
N PRO A 219 8.90 17.46 -20.90
CA PRO A 219 8.34 16.11 -20.88
C PRO A 219 7.82 15.73 -19.48
N ALA A 220 8.54 16.15 -18.45
CA ALA A 220 8.19 15.87 -17.06
C ALA A 220 6.80 16.39 -16.66
N MET A 221 6.37 17.52 -17.23
CA MET A 221 5.07 18.15 -17.01
C MET A 221 3.98 17.59 -17.93
N LEU A 222 4.29 17.20 -19.16
CA LEU A 222 3.31 16.58 -20.08
C LEU A 222 2.88 15.18 -19.59
N GLU A 223 3.82 14.39 -19.06
CA GLU A 223 3.53 13.10 -18.41
C GLU A 223 2.67 13.27 -17.15
N GLU A 224 3.00 14.27 -16.33
CA GLU A 224 2.24 14.63 -15.13
C GLU A 224 0.82 15.10 -15.47
N MET A 225 0.67 15.95 -16.49
CA MET A 225 -0.61 16.42 -17.00
C MET A 225 -1.51 15.25 -17.43
N GLY A 226 -0.95 14.27 -18.15
CA GLY A 226 -1.64 13.02 -18.44
C GLY A 226 -2.09 12.29 -17.17
N ARG A 227 -1.19 12.11 -16.21
CA ARG A 227 -1.46 11.39 -14.95
C ARG A 227 -2.56 12.06 -14.11
N VAL A 228 -2.53 13.39 -14.01
CA VAL A 228 -3.46 14.20 -13.20
C VAL A 228 -4.83 14.34 -13.86
N LEU A 229 -4.89 14.66 -15.16
CA LEU A 229 -6.16 14.91 -15.84
C LEU A 229 -6.98 13.63 -16.05
N LEU A 230 -6.34 12.49 -16.31
CA LEU A 230 -7.05 11.21 -16.38
C LEU A 230 -7.33 10.60 -14.99
N ASP A 231 -6.59 11.00 -13.95
CA ASP A 231 -6.44 10.24 -12.70
C ASP A 231 -6.19 8.75 -12.97
N ARG A 232 -5.18 8.50 -13.81
CA ARG A 232 -4.73 7.18 -14.28
C ARG A 232 -3.22 7.21 -14.42
N GLN A 233 -2.59 6.06 -14.60
CA GLN A 233 -1.18 6.06 -14.99
C GLN A 233 -1.04 6.48 -16.45
N VAL A 234 -0.11 7.40 -16.71
CA VAL A 234 0.36 7.78 -18.04
C VAL A 234 1.88 7.68 -18.05
N ALA A 235 2.45 7.15 -19.14
CA ALA A 235 3.88 7.06 -19.36
C ALA A 235 4.26 7.79 -20.66
N LEU A 236 5.26 8.67 -20.61
CA LEU A 236 5.67 9.47 -21.77
C LEU A 236 6.95 8.93 -22.44
N ALA A 237 6.82 8.51 -23.69
CA ALA A 237 7.94 8.14 -24.55
C ALA A 237 8.31 9.29 -25.52
N GLU A 238 9.54 9.79 -25.40
CA GLU A 238 10.14 10.75 -26.35
C GLU A 238 10.78 10.01 -27.52
N GLY A 239 10.21 10.09 -28.72
CA GLY A 239 10.64 9.27 -29.86
C GLY A 239 12.12 9.45 -30.25
N TRP A 240 12.67 10.67 -30.14
CA TRP A 240 14.09 10.95 -30.41
C TRP A 240 15.07 10.21 -29.48
N LYS A 241 14.62 9.72 -28.31
CA LYS A 241 15.45 8.93 -27.39
C LYS A 241 15.71 7.53 -27.92
N SER A 242 14.74 6.95 -28.62
CA SER A 242 14.73 5.56 -29.14
C SER A 242 15.03 5.44 -30.64
N VAL A 243 15.49 6.50 -31.30
CA VAL A 243 15.99 6.45 -32.70
C VAL A 243 17.47 6.08 -32.74
N MET A 244 17.80 5.09 -33.58
CA MET A 244 19.18 4.67 -33.85
C MET A 244 19.93 5.75 -34.64
N LEU A 245 21.11 6.14 -34.15
CA LEU A 245 21.97 7.16 -34.74
C LEU A 245 23.43 6.70 -34.67
N VAL A 246 24.23 7.10 -35.66
CA VAL A 246 25.70 6.97 -35.60
C VAL A 246 26.21 7.81 -34.42
N GLN A 247 27.10 7.25 -33.60
CA GLN A 247 27.65 7.97 -32.45
C GLN A 247 28.78 8.92 -32.87
N ASP A 248 28.72 10.15 -32.36
CA ASP A 248 29.87 11.06 -32.36
C ASP A 248 30.91 10.56 -31.36
N LEU A 249 32.16 10.40 -31.81
CA LEU A 249 33.28 9.94 -30.96
C LEU A 249 33.62 10.95 -29.85
N ASN A 250 33.24 12.22 -30.02
CA ASN A 250 33.39 13.27 -28.99
C ASN A 250 32.25 13.24 -27.95
N LEU A 251 31.14 12.53 -28.24
CA LEU A 251 29.97 12.46 -27.37
C LEU A 251 29.34 11.06 -27.41
N ILE A 252 30.14 10.08 -26.98
CA ILE A 252 29.74 8.68 -26.83
C ILE A 252 28.58 8.58 -25.85
N ARG A 253 27.44 8.09 -26.32
CA ARG A 253 26.22 7.85 -25.53
C ARG A 253 26.14 6.36 -25.23
N THR A 254 26.70 5.95 -24.09
CA THR A 254 26.78 4.55 -23.65
C THR A 254 25.44 3.80 -23.63
N LYS A 255 24.32 4.51 -23.45
CA LYS A 255 22.95 3.95 -23.50
C LYS A 255 22.38 3.73 -24.92
N ARG A 256 23.09 4.11 -25.99
CA ARG A 256 22.64 4.01 -27.40
C ARG A 256 23.41 2.94 -28.18
N ILE A 257 23.31 1.70 -27.72
CA ILE A 257 23.93 0.53 -28.35
C ILE A 257 22.88 -0.34 -29.06
N ILE A 258 23.34 -1.25 -29.92
CA ILE A 258 22.48 -2.31 -30.48
C ILE A 258 22.02 -3.21 -29.34
N ALA A 259 20.75 -3.62 -29.36
CA ALA A 259 20.16 -4.47 -28.34
C ALA A 259 20.84 -5.85 -28.28
N GLY A 260 21.38 -6.24 -27.13
CA GLY A 260 21.79 -7.61 -26.88
C GLY A 260 20.58 -8.46 -26.54
N LEU A 261 20.25 -9.48 -27.35
CA LEU A 261 19.05 -10.32 -27.21
C LEU A 261 19.12 -11.37 -26.08
N ARG A 262 20.02 -11.20 -25.10
CA ARG A 262 20.27 -12.18 -24.02
C ARG A 262 19.43 -11.96 -22.74
N PRO A 263 19.17 -10.72 -22.27
CA PRO A 263 18.32 -10.50 -21.10
C PRO A 263 16.83 -10.72 -21.40
N ALA A 264 16.07 -11.21 -20.43
CA ALA A 264 14.63 -11.46 -20.58
C ALA A 264 13.81 -10.17 -20.80
N SER A 265 14.25 -9.04 -20.25
CA SER A 265 13.59 -7.74 -20.40
C SER A 265 13.56 -7.21 -21.85
N VAL A 266 14.34 -7.78 -22.77
CA VAL A 266 14.46 -7.28 -24.15
C VAL A 266 13.11 -7.21 -24.86
N ALA A 267 12.20 -8.15 -24.60
CA ALA A 267 10.84 -8.13 -25.15
C ALA A 267 10.02 -6.93 -24.65
N GLU A 268 10.09 -6.64 -23.34
CA GLU A 268 9.39 -5.53 -22.67
C GLU A 268 9.99 -4.18 -23.06
N ARG A 269 11.31 -4.14 -23.32
CA ARG A 269 12.02 -2.97 -23.84
C ARG A 269 11.81 -2.75 -25.33
N ALA A 270 11.21 -3.69 -26.07
CA ALA A 270 11.09 -3.63 -27.53
C ALA A 270 9.84 -2.88 -28.02
N GLN A 271 8.74 -2.88 -27.26
CA GLN A 271 7.46 -2.25 -27.61
C GLN A 271 6.80 -1.59 -26.38
N GLY A 272 5.63 -0.99 -26.55
CA GLY A 272 4.91 -0.30 -25.47
C GLY A 272 5.63 0.92 -24.88
N PRO A 273 5.19 1.43 -23.71
CA PRO A 273 5.78 2.59 -23.05
C PRO A 273 7.21 2.38 -22.52
N LEU A 274 7.57 1.14 -22.22
CA LEU A 274 8.91 0.78 -21.72
C LEU A 274 9.96 0.69 -22.84
N SER A 275 9.58 1.00 -24.08
CA SER A 275 10.36 0.85 -25.31
C SER A 275 11.66 1.68 -25.36
N ASN A 276 12.73 1.19 -24.75
CA ASN A 276 14.07 1.80 -24.78
C ASN A 276 15.04 1.19 -25.81
N LEU A 277 14.64 0.17 -26.60
CA LEU A 277 15.47 -0.30 -27.71
C LEU A 277 15.53 0.73 -28.86
N MET A 278 16.70 0.87 -29.46
CA MET A 278 16.94 1.75 -30.62
C MET A 278 16.25 1.19 -31.88
N ARG A 279 15.51 2.02 -32.61
CA ARG A 279 14.81 1.65 -33.86
C ARG A 279 15.17 2.58 -35.03
N LEU A 280 14.80 2.19 -36.25
CA LEU A 280 14.72 3.12 -37.39
C LEU A 280 13.57 4.11 -37.20
N ILE A 281 13.65 5.24 -37.91
CA ILE A 281 12.62 6.29 -37.88
C ILE A 281 11.35 5.80 -38.60
N ASP A 282 10.20 5.91 -37.95
CA ASP A 282 8.88 5.65 -38.52
C ASP A 282 8.15 6.99 -38.75
N PRO A 283 7.88 7.41 -40.00
CA PRO A 283 7.27 8.71 -40.29
C PRO A 283 5.74 8.74 -40.13
N ARG A 284 5.10 7.60 -39.79
CA ARG A 284 3.64 7.53 -39.61
C ARG A 284 3.18 8.34 -38.40
N PRO A 285 2.01 9.00 -38.45
CA PRO A 285 1.47 9.72 -37.29
C PRO A 285 1.19 8.77 -36.13
N ILE A 286 1.21 9.28 -34.89
CA ILE A 286 0.83 8.52 -33.69
C ILE A 286 -0.65 8.11 -33.82
N GLY A 287 -0.93 6.80 -33.78
CA GLY A 287 -2.29 6.26 -33.78
C GLY A 287 -2.75 5.86 -32.37
N PRO A 288 -4.06 5.59 -32.15
CA PRO A 288 -4.60 5.23 -30.83
C PRO A 288 -4.01 3.92 -30.27
N ASP A 289 -3.52 3.06 -31.16
CA ASP A 289 -2.88 1.78 -30.88
C ASP A 289 -1.37 1.77 -31.16
N SER A 290 -0.79 2.90 -31.61
CA SER A 290 0.53 2.87 -32.25
C SER A 290 1.40 4.11 -31.97
N GLY A 291 2.24 3.97 -30.95
CA GLY A 291 3.33 4.89 -30.61
C GLY A 291 4.51 4.87 -31.59
N HIS A 292 4.27 5.25 -32.85
CA HIS A 292 5.29 5.26 -33.91
C HIS A 292 6.51 6.14 -33.55
N VAL A 293 7.72 5.59 -33.71
CA VAL A 293 8.98 6.20 -33.23
C VAL A 293 9.53 7.20 -34.24
N HIS A 294 9.29 8.50 -33.99
CA HIS A 294 9.82 9.61 -34.78
C HIS A 294 10.50 10.65 -33.87
N PRO A 295 11.56 11.37 -34.31
CA PRO A 295 12.21 12.39 -33.50
C PRO A 295 11.28 13.50 -32.96
N LEU A 296 10.18 13.78 -33.66
CA LEU A 296 9.20 14.80 -33.27
C LEU A 296 8.07 14.30 -32.36
N HIS A 297 8.01 13.01 -32.02
CA HIS A 297 6.87 12.42 -31.30
C HIS A 297 7.05 12.39 -29.78
N LEU A 298 5.97 12.77 -29.08
CA LEU A 298 5.78 12.68 -27.64
C LEU A 298 4.57 11.77 -27.37
N VAL A 299 4.82 10.48 -27.20
CA VAL A 299 3.78 9.45 -27.10
C VAL A 299 3.38 9.24 -25.64
N HIS A 300 2.12 9.56 -25.32
CA HIS A 300 1.53 9.40 -24.00
C HIS A 300 0.76 8.08 -23.96
N TRP A 301 1.35 7.05 -23.38
CA TRP A 301 0.70 5.76 -23.17
C TRP A 301 -0.19 5.88 -21.92
N ALA A 302 -1.50 5.92 -22.13
CA ALA A 302 -2.50 6.16 -21.10
C ALA A 302 -3.21 4.85 -20.74
N PHE A 303 -3.00 4.38 -19.51
CA PHE A 303 -3.58 3.13 -19.02
C PHE A 303 -4.99 3.39 -18.47
N PRO A 304 -6.09 2.82 -19.02
CA PRO A 304 -7.45 3.12 -18.53
C PRO A 304 -7.73 2.59 -17.11
N THR A 305 -6.87 1.73 -16.57
CA THR A 305 -6.97 1.15 -15.23
C THR A 305 -6.69 2.17 -14.13
N ARG A 306 -7.64 2.40 -13.22
CA ARG A 306 -7.40 3.09 -11.94
C ARG A 306 -6.87 2.09 -10.92
N LEU A 307 -5.90 2.51 -10.10
CA LEU A 307 -5.20 1.63 -9.17
C LEU A 307 -5.48 2.00 -7.71
N TYR A 308 -6.02 1.03 -6.97
CA TYR A 308 -6.43 1.17 -5.57
C TYR A 308 -5.48 0.34 -4.68
N PRO A 309 -4.86 0.92 -3.66
CA PRO A 309 -3.91 0.21 -2.80
C PRO A 309 -4.66 -0.74 -1.85
N LEU A 310 -4.44 -2.04 -1.99
CA LEU A 310 -4.89 -3.06 -1.07
C LEU A 310 -3.73 -3.38 -0.11
N THR A 311 -3.94 -3.28 1.20
CA THR A 311 -2.87 -3.47 2.21
C THR A 311 -3.22 -4.59 3.19
N ARG A 312 -2.19 -5.36 3.58
CA ARG A 312 -2.28 -6.53 4.49
C ARG A 312 -3.42 -7.50 4.15
N ALA A 313 -3.70 -7.68 2.87
CA ALA A 313 -4.73 -8.59 2.38
C ALA A 313 -4.40 -10.04 2.70
N ALA A 314 -5.43 -10.85 2.90
CA ALA A 314 -5.30 -12.30 2.86
C ALA A 314 -4.83 -12.75 1.47
N CYS A 315 -4.04 -13.82 1.45
CA CYS A 315 -3.52 -14.48 0.26
C CYS A 315 -3.87 -15.97 0.33
N HIS A 316 -4.08 -16.61 -0.83
CA HIS A 316 -4.39 -18.05 -0.86
C HIS A 316 -3.10 -18.88 -0.72
N GLU A 317 -3.07 -19.89 0.15
CA GLU A 317 -1.99 -20.90 0.15
C GLU A 317 -2.34 -22.02 -0.83
N LEU A 318 -1.49 -22.23 -1.82
CA LEU A 318 -1.65 -23.27 -2.84
C LEU A 318 -1.13 -24.63 -2.32
N PRO A 319 -1.55 -25.75 -2.94
CA PRO A 319 -0.98 -27.06 -2.63
C PRO A 319 0.55 -27.06 -2.67
N PRO A 320 1.23 -27.72 -1.71
CA PRO A 320 2.68 -27.68 -1.61
C PRO A 320 3.35 -28.32 -2.82
N GLY A 321 4.31 -27.61 -3.41
CA GLY A 321 5.13 -28.11 -4.52
C GLY A 321 6.23 -29.06 -4.03
N ALA A 322 7.03 -29.58 -4.95
CA ALA A 322 8.14 -30.49 -4.65
C ALA A 322 9.32 -29.78 -3.94
N GLY A 323 9.13 -29.43 -2.66
CA GLY A 323 10.07 -28.62 -1.86
C GLY A 323 9.70 -27.14 -1.77
N ASP A 324 8.47 -26.75 -2.15
CA ASP A 324 7.96 -25.37 -2.11
C ASP A 324 6.70 -25.23 -1.24
N ARG A 325 6.58 -24.12 -0.50
CA ARG A 325 5.26 -23.56 -0.11
C ARG A 325 4.91 -22.45 -1.09
N ARG A 326 3.71 -22.48 -1.66
CA ARG A 326 3.28 -21.61 -2.77
C ARG A 326 2.02 -20.84 -2.38
N PHE A 327 1.88 -19.63 -2.90
CA PHE A 327 0.79 -18.73 -2.57
C PHE A 327 0.35 -17.92 -3.79
N ALA A 328 -0.94 -17.58 -3.86
CA ALA A 328 -1.47 -16.56 -4.77
C ALA A 328 -1.72 -15.26 -3.99
N PHE A 329 -1.40 -14.11 -4.60
CA PHE A 329 -1.64 -12.80 -4.00
C PHE A 329 -3.12 -12.50 -3.76
N ASP A 330 -4.01 -13.06 -4.60
CA ASP A 330 -5.44 -12.96 -4.39
C ASP A 330 -5.94 -14.06 -3.45
N ALA A 331 -6.87 -13.70 -2.56
CA ALA A 331 -7.42 -14.59 -1.55
C ALA A 331 -8.30 -15.72 -2.12
N ASP A 332 -8.91 -15.51 -3.28
CA ASP A 332 -9.83 -16.40 -3.98
C ASP A 332 -9.11 -17.22 -5.08
N ASP A 333 -7.80 -17.48 -4.95
CA ASP A 333 -6.95 -18.11 -5.99
C ASP A 333 -7.22 -17.55 -7.40
N ALA A 334 -7.13 -16.21 -7.51
CA ALA A 334 -7.17 -15.52 -8.78
C ALA A 334 -5.78 -15.14 -9.26
N TRP A 335 -5.27 -15.87 -10.24
CA TRP A 335 -4.04 -15.47 -10.91
C TRP A 335 -4.30 -14.17 -11.68
N ARG A 336 -3.49 -13.15 -11.44
CA ARG A 336 -3.58 -11.83 -12.09
C ARG A 336 -2.22 -11.15 -12.09
N ALA A 337 -1.96 -10.38 -13.14
CA ALA A 337 -0.73 -9.59 -13.21
C ALA A 337 -0.68 -8.59 -12.04
N LEU A 338 0.43 -8.59 -11.30
CA LEU A 338 0.70 -7.62 -10.26
C LEU A 338 0.82 -6.23 -10.87
N ARG A 339 0.28 -5.25 -10.17
CA ARG A 339 0.14 -3.87 -10.64
C ARG A 339 0.94 -2.91 -9.79
N VAL A 340 1.30 -1.79 -10.41
CA VAL A 340 2.24 -0.81 -9.89
C VAL A 340 1.70 0.58 -10.19
N ARG A 341 1.71 1.44 -9.17
CA ARG A 341 1.19 2.81 -9.19
C ARG A 341 2.33 3.78 -8.89
N ALA A 342 2.40 4.88 -9.64
CA ALA A 342 3.23 6.03 -9.27
C ALA A 342 2.80 6.62 -7.92
N THR A 343 3.74 6.84 -7.00
CA THR A 343 3.48 7.45 -5.67
C THR A 343 3.60 8.98 -5.65
N GLY A 344 4.30 9.57 -6.62
CA GLY A 344 4.58 11.01 -6.66
C GLY A 344 4.92 11.51 -8.06
N PHE A 345 5.56 12.68 -8.14
CA PHE A 345 5.97 13.31 -9.41
C PHE A 345 7.32 12.77 -9.93
N ASP A 346 8.17 12.29 -9.03
CA ASP A 346 9.49 11.72 -9.35
C ASP A 346 9.44 10.18 -9.51
N ASP A 347 8.44 9.51 -8.92
CA ASP A 347 8.21 8.08 -9.14
C ASP A 347 7.50 7.83 -10.48
N ARG A 348 8.19 7.18 -11.41
CA ARG A 348 7.76 6.99 -12.80
C ARG A 348 7.97 5.53 -13.22
N PRO A 349 7.03 4.62 -12.92
CA PRO A 349 7.18 3.20 -13.24
C PRO A 349 7.14 2.90 -14.75
N GLY A 350 6.57 3.80 -15.56
CA GLY A 350 6.39 3.61 -17.02
C GLY A 350 5.32 2.58 -17.42
N THR A 351 4.73 1.84 -16.46
CA THR A 351 3.75 0.76 -16.71
C THR A 351 2.78 0.61 -15.53
N ASP A 352 1.52 0.22 -15.80
CA ASP A 352 0.50 -0.09 -14.78
C ASP A 352 0.53 -1.55 -14.28
N ARG A 353 1.38 -2.39 -14.90
CA ARG A 353 1.65 -3.81 -14.61
C ARG A 353 3.15 -4.03 -14.38
N VAL A 354 3.51 -4.90 -13.43
CA VAL A 354 4.92 -5.26 -13.16
C VAL A 354 5.44 -6.16 -14.30
N PRO A 355 6.49 -5.78 -15.04
CA PRO A 355 7.03 -6.61 -16.11
C PRO A 355 7.90 -7.74 -15.55
N ASP A 356 7.80 -8.95 -16.11
CA ASP A 356 8.55 -10.13 -15.67
C ASP A 356 10.07 -9.94 -15.80
N GLY A 357 10.52 -9.47 -16.97
CA GLY A 357 11.95 -9.38 -17.32
C GLY A 357 12.66 -8.23 -16.63
N LEU A 358 12.01 -7.06 -16.52
CA LEU A 358 12.52 -5.94 -15.74
C LEU A 358 12.45 -6.20 -14.22
N PHE A 359 11.48 -6.98 -13.74
CA PHE A 359 11.49 -7.49 -12.36
C PHE A 359 12.63 -8.50 -12.14
N ALA A 360 12.93 -9.37 -13.11
CA ALA A 360 14.05 -10.31 -13.02
C ALA A 360 15.43 -9.61 -13.01
N GLU A 361 15.57 -8.47 -13.68
CA GLU A 361 16.78 -7.64 -13.67
C GLU A 361 16.94 -6.83 -12.38
N SER A 362 15.88 -6.16 -11.94
CA SER A 362 15.87 -5.29 -10.75
C SER A 362 14.61 -5.50 -9.90
N PRO A 363 14.54 -6.57 -9.06
CA PRO A 363 13.38 -6.80 -8.18
C PRO A 363 13.08 -5.61 -7.26
N GLY A 364 14.14 -4.86 -6.89
CA GLY A 364 14.06 -3.75 -5.95
C GLY A 364 13.24 -2.55 -6.43
N ASP A 365 13.04 -2.37 -7.74
CA ASP A 365 12.23 -1.28 -8.31
C ASP A 365 10.72 -1.53 -8.14
N TRP A 366 10.32 -2.79 -7.93
CA TRP A 366 8.93 -3.25 -7.95
C TRP A 366 8.47 -3.95 -6.66
N PHE A 367 9.35 -4.21 -5.70
CA PHE A 367 9.02 -4.87 -4.43
C PHE A 367 9.29 -3.94 -3.22
N GLY A 368 8.36 -3.95 -2.26
CA GLY A 368 8.60 -3.42 -0.90
C GLY A 368 8.63 -1.89 -0.76
N ARG A 369 8.33 -1.13 -1.83
CA ARG A 369 8.12 0.33 -1.81
C ARG A 369 6.62 0.65 -1.80
N GLU A 370 6.24 1.88 -1.45
CA GLU A 370 4.85 2.33 -1.61
C GLU A 370 4.45 2.34 -3.11
N GLY A 371 3.16 2.21 -3.42
CA GLY A 371 2.64 2.10 -4.80
C GLY A 371 3.05 0.81 -5.55
N ARG A 372 3.93 0.00 -4.95
CA ARG A 372 4.33 -1.33 -5.45
C ARG A 372 3.51 -2.42 -4.76
N PHE A 373 3.99 -3.67 -4.86
CA PHE A 373 3.50 -4.79 -4.07
C PHE A 373 4.51 -5.18 -2.98
N SER A 374 4.03 -5.85 -1.94
CA SER A 374 4.84 -6.40 -0.86
C SER A 374 4.24 -7.71 -0.36
N ILE A 375 5.09 -8.60 0.15
CA ILE A 375 4.67 -9.81 0.86
C ILE A 375 5.12 -9.64 2.30
N ARG A 376 4.26 -10.01 3.25
CA ARG A 376 4.47 -9.94 4.69
C ARG A 376 4.26 -11.31 5.30
N LEU A 377 5.08 -11.69 6.28
CA LEU A 377 4.73 -12.77 7.21
C LEU A 377 4.63 -12.17 8.61
N THR A 378 3.62 -12.53 9.39
CA THR A 378 3.35 -11.94 10.72
C THR A 378 3.33 -10.39 10.74
N GLY A 379 2.81 -9.77 9.67
CA GLY A 379 2.73 -8.31 9.47
C GLY A 379 4.01 -7.62 8.99
N VAL A 380 5.20 -8.18 9.23
CA VAL A 380 6.48 -7.61 8.79
C VAL A 380 6.87 -8.05 7.37
N PRO A 381 7.54 -7.20 6.56
CA PRO A 381 7.95 -7.56 5.19
C PRO A 381 8.82 -8.83 5.10
N ALA A 382 8.53 -9.66 4.11
CA ALA A 382 9.00 -11.05 3.97
C ALA A 382 10.27 -11.25 3.12
N ALA A 383 10.73 -10.17 2.50
CA ALA A 383 11.97 -10.07 1.75
C ALA A 383 12.48 -8.63 1.75
N ALA A 384 13.69 -8.47 1.22
CA ALA A 384 14.39 -7.21 1.03
C ALA A 384 14.53 -6.86 -0.45
N SER A 385 14.44 -5.57 -0.73
CA SER A 385 14.95 -4.94 -1.94
C SER A 385 16.32 -4.35 -1.61
N PRO A 386 17.42 -4.74 -2.29
CA PRO A 386 18.70 -4.04 -2.12
C PRO A 386 18.55 -2.58 -2.57
N PRO A 387 19.30 -1.63 -1.98
CA PRO A 387 19.24 -0.23 -2.35
C PRO A 387 19.85 0.01 -3.74
N ASP A 388 19.28 0.95 -4.50
CA ASP A 388 19.66 1.26 -5.89
C ASP A 388 21.12 1.70 -6.07
N ALA A 389 21.76 2.10 -4.96
CA ALA A 389 23.20 2.19 -4.80
C ALA A 389 23.60 1.67 -3.41
N PRO A 390 24.75 0.98 -3.27
CA PRO A 390 25.18 0.41 -2.00
C PRO A 390 25.54 1.51 -0.99
N ILE A 391 24.89 1.51 0.19
CA ILE A 391 25.20 2.46 1.25
C ILE A 391 26.40 1.93 2.04
N LEU A 392 27.58 2.38 1.64
CA LEU A 392 28.86 1.98 2.22
C LEU A 392 28.92 2.30 3.72
N ARG A 393 28.92 1.25 4.56
CA ARG A 393 29.24 1.36 6.00
C ARG A 393 30.73 1.64 6.18
N ASN A 394 31.06 2.50 7.15
CA ASN A 394 32.44 2.70 7.59
C ASN A 394 32.92 1.45 8.34
N ALA A 395 33.93 0.76 7.81
CA ALA A 395 34.47 -0.45 8.43
C ALA A 395 35.08 -0.18 9.81
N ARG A 396 34.78 -1.05 10.79
CA ARG A 396 35.31 -0.98 12.15
C ARG A 396 36.68 -1.64 12.23
N ARG A 397 37.66 -0.90 12.75
CA ARG A 397 39.04 -1.36 12.96
C ARG A 397 39.22 -2.22 14.22
N ILE A 398 38.26 -3.08 14.56
CA ILE A 398 38.33 -3.97 15.73
C ILE A 398 38.21 -5.42 15.23
N PRO A 399 39.13 -6.34 15.56
CA PRO A 399 39.05 -7.74 15.16
C PRO A 399 37.77 -8.44 15.64
N ALA A 400 37.35 -9.48 14.93
CA ALA A 400 36.25 -10.34 15.37
C ALA A 400 36.60 -11.15 16.63
N ASP A 401 35.59 -11.35 17.49
CA ASP A 401 35.68 -12.16 18.70
C ASP A 401 36.01 -13.63 18.35
N ASN A 402 36.94 -14.25 19.09
CA ASN A 402 37.35 -15.63 18.83
C ASN A 402 36.28 -16.67 19.22
N ALA A 403 35.18 -16.25 19.86
CA ALA A 403 33.96 -17.05 19.97
C ALA A 403 33.47 -17.60 18.61
N LEU A 404 33.74 -16.91 17.50
CA LEU A 404 33.37 -17.34 16.14
C LEU A 404 33.93 -18.71 15.75
N GLY A 405 35.18 -18.99 16.12
CA GLY A 405 35.93 -20.18 15.73
C GLY A 405 36.55 -20.95 16.90
N ARG A 406 36.14 -20.68 18.14
CA ARG A 406 36.62 -21.43 19.32
C ARG A 406 36.34 -22.93 19.22
N SER A 407 35.21 -23.28 18.60
CA SER A 407 34.84 -24.63 18.14
C SER A 407 34.73 -24.61 16.60
N PRO A 408 34.52 -25.75 15.91
CA PRO A 408 34.34 -25.75 14.46
C PRO A 408 33.20 -24.80 14.06
N ALA A 409 33.38 -24.11 12.94
CA ALA A 409 32.43 -23.15 12.39
C ALA A 409 31.79 -23.72 11.12
N GLU A 410 30.50 -23.48 10.94
CA GLU A 410 29.83 -23.66 9.67
C GLU A 410 30.15 -22.44 8.78
N VAL A 411 30.49 -22.69 7.52
CA VAL A 411 30.76 -21.63 6.54
C VAL A 411 29.92 -21.89 5.29
N THR A 412 29.11 -20.91 4.91
CA THR A 412 27.98 -21.12 3.99
C THR A 412 27.91 -19.96 2.97
N LEU A 413 27.62 -20.26 1.70
CA LEU A 413 27.64 -19.29 0.59
C LEU A 413 26.35 -18.46 0.51
N ILE A 414 26.42 -17.13 0.72
CA ILE A 414 25.26 -16.21 0.59
C ILE A 414 25.03 -15.87 -0.88
N ALA A 415 26.09 -15.44 -1.55
CA ALA A 415 26.07 -15.05 -2.96
C ALA A 415 27.48 -15.14 -3.54
N ALA A 416 27.60 -15.43 -4.83
CA ALA A 416 28.82 -15.28 -5.60
C ALA A 416 28.48 -14.90 -7.04
N ASP A 417 29.24 -13.98 -7.65
CA ASP A 417 29.26 -13.82 -9.11
C ASP A 417 30.06 -14.98 -9.71
N THR A 418 29.42 -16.15 -9.85
CA THR A 418 30.06 -17.37 -10.39
C THR A 418 30.49 -17.20 -11.85
N ALA A 419 29.96 -16.24 -12.59
CA ALA A 419 30.39 -15.93 -13.94
C ALA A 419 31.78 -15.25 -14.00
N ARG A 420 32.28 -14.75 -12.86
CA ARG A 420 33.64 -14.20 -12.71
C ARG A 420 34.67 -15.21 -12.21
N TYR A 421 34.24 -16.37 -11.72
CA TYR A 421 35.17 -17.40 -11.24
C TYR A 421 35.91 -18.06 -12.41
N SER A 422 37.23 -18.24 -12.28
CA SER A 422 38.07 -18.89 -13.31
C SER A 422 38.53 -20.31 -12.94
N GLY A 423 37.71 -21.01 -12.15
CA GLY A 423 38.01 -22.28 -11.49
C GLY A 423 37.61 -22.24 -10.02
N GLU A 424 37.88 -23.32 -9.29
CA GLU A 424 37.53 -23.42 -7.87
C GLU A 424 38.60 -22.77 -6.95
N VAL A 425 38.13 -22.19 -5.85
CA VAL A 425 38.92 -21.61 -4.76
C VAL A 425 38.30 -22.07 -3.44
N ALA A 426 39.11 -22.63 -2.55
CA ALA A 426 38.71 -22.96 -1.18
C ALA A 426 38.73 -21.70 -0.31
N VAL A 427 37.65 -21.50 0.45
CA VAL A 427 37.42 -20.35 1.32
C VAL A 427 37.26 -20.88 2.75
N MET A 428 38.26 -20.62 3.60
CA MET A 428 38.39 -21.24 4.93
C MET A 428 38.41 -20.19 6.04
N LEU A 429 37.59 -20.39 7.08
CA LEU A 429 37.86 -19.78 8.39
C LEU A 429 39.02 -20.53 9.03
N VAL A 430 40.02 -19.78 9.51
CA VAL A 430 41.24 -20.29 10.13
C VAL A 430 41.45 -19.58 11.47
N SER A 431 41.95 -20.28 12.49
CA SER A 431 42.39 -19.65 13.73
C SER A 431 43.88 -19.87 13.95
N ALA A 432 44.60 -18.85 14.41
CA ALA A 432 46.01 -18.95 14.75
C ALA A 432 46.29 -18.34 16.14
N PRO A 433 47.29 -18.83 16.89
CA PRO A 433 47.84 -18.12 18.04
C PRO A 433 48.59 -16.86 17.57
N LEU A 434 48.76 -15.87 18.46
CA LEU A 434 49.56 -14.67 18.17
C LEU A 434 51.02 -14.84 18.59
N ALA A 435 51.93 -14.52 17.68
CA ALA A 435 53.33 -14.25 17.94
C ALA A 435 53.52 -12.72 18.03
N GLY A 436 53.18 -12.14 19.18
CA GLY A 436 53.17 -10.70 19.38
C GLY A 436 52.00 -10.03 18.63
N ALA A 437 52.31 -9.15 17.67
CA ALA A 437 51.32 -8.38 16.92
C ALA A 437 50.85 -9.06 15.60
N LEU A 438 51.36 -10.25 15.28
CA LEU A 438 51.03 -11.03 14.08
C LEU A 438 50.61 -12.46 14.46
N PRO A 439 49.80 -13.16 13.64
CA PRO A 439 49.44 -14.55 13.86
C PRO A 439 50.58 -15.49 13.43
N ASP A 440 50.80 -16.55 14.20
CA ASP A 440 51.65 -17.66 13.75
C ASP A 440 50.87 -18.57 12.80
N LEU A 441 51.08 -18.34 11.49
CA LEU A 441 50.44 -19.11 10.43
C LEU A 441 50.94 -20.57 10.36
N ALA A 442 52.06 -20.93 10.99
CA ALA A 442 52.51 -22.32 11.07
C ALA A 442 51.72 -23.13 12.12
N GLN A 443 51.09 -22.45 13.08
CA GLN A 443 50.17 -23.03 14.07
C GLN A 443 48.69 -22.74 13.73
N ALA A 444 48.40 -22.49 12.45
CA ALA A 444 47.05 -22.25 11.96
C ALA A 444 46.20 -23.53 11.97
N VAL A 445 44.99 -23.44 12.53
CA VAL A 445 44.00 -24.53 12.62
C VAL A 445 42.77 -24.16 11.79
N ASP A 446 42.42 -25.01 10.83
CA ASP A 446 41.22 -24.84 10.01
C ASP A 446 39.94 -25.06 10.82
N ARG A 447 38.98 -24.15 10.66
CA ARG A 447 37.76 -24.06 11.48
C ARG A 447 36.50 -24.46 10.71
N GLY A 448 36.54 -24.37 9.39
CA GLY A 448 35.47 -24.71 8.48
C GLY A 448 35.60 -23.91 7.19
N GLY A 449 34.95 -24.33 6.11
CA GLY A 449 35.02 -23.63 4.83
C GLY A 449 34.20 -24.28 3.73
N LEU A 450 34.44 -23.86 2.49
CA LEU A 450 33.84 -24.43 1.28
C LEU A 450 34.73 -24.20 0.06
N GLY A 451 34.61 -25.07 -0.95
CA GLY A 451 35.04 -24.75 -2.32
C GLY A 451 33.99 -23.88 -3.02
N ILE A 452 34.42 -22.87 -3.78
CA ILE A 452 33.54 -22.07 -4.65
C ILE A 452 34.16 -21.98 -6.04
N GLY A 453 33.38 -22.23 -7.08
CA GLY A 453 33.80 -22.11 -8.47
C GLY A 453 32.65 -21.70 -9.41
N PRO A 454 32.83 -21.85 -10.74
CA PRO A 454 31.81 -21.48 -11.73
C PRO A 454 30.47 -22.21 -11.58
N ALA A 455 30.48 -23.40 -10.97
CA ALA A 455 29.29 -24.20 -10.67
C ALA A 455 28.59 -23.81 -9.35
N GLY A 456 29.11 -22.82 -8.61
CA GLY A 456 28.64 -22.46 -7.27
C GLY A 456 29.51 -23.04 -6.16
N ALA A 457 28.90 -23.31 -5.00
CA ALA A 457 29.57 -23.94 -3.86
C ALA A 457 29.69 -25.46 -4.02
N GLY A 458 30.84 -26.00 -3.65
CA GLY A 458 31.03 -27.43 -3.39
C GLY A 458 30.56 -27.84 -1.99
N ALA A 459 30.93 -29.04 -1.56
CA ALA A 459 30.65 -29.51 -0.21
C ALA A 459 31.40 -28.69 0.86
N ALA A 460 30.81 -28.61 2.06
CA ALA A 460 31.43 -27.94 3.20
C ALA A 460 32.69 -28.69 3.67
N LEU A 461 33.75 -27.94 3.94
CA LEU A 461 35.04 -28.42 4.43
C LEU A 461 35.04 -28.37 5.96
N PRO A 462 35.23 -29.50 6.67
CA PRO A 462 35.05 -29.57 8.12
C PRO A 462 36.20 -28.95 8.92
N GLY A 463 35.89 -28.40 10.10
CA GLY A 463 36.86 -27.83 11.05
C GLY A 463 37.34 -28.79 12.14
N ALA A 464 38.56 -28.59 12.64
CA ALA A 464 39.21 -29.51 13.57
C ALA A 464 39.18 -29.06 15.04
N GLY A 465 38.43 -29.75 15.90
CA GLY A 465 38.52 -29.61 17.37
C GLY A 465 38.21 -28.23 17.97
N ASN A 466 38.60 -28.02 19.23
CA ASN A 466 38.46 -26.75 19.96
C ASN A 466 39.82 -26.06 20.13
N VAL A 467 39.85 -24.73 20.09
CA VAL A 467 41.07 -23.92 20.22
C VAL A 467 41.04 -23.01 21.47
N ALA A 468 42.22 -22.53 21.88
CA ALA A 468 42.39 -21.70 23.06
C ALA A 468 41.85 -20.27 22.83
N SER A 469 41.35 -19.64 23.89
CA SER A 469 40.84 -18.26 23.87
C SER A 469 41.92 -17.17 23.69
N SER A 470 43.15 -17.55 23.39
CA SER A 470 44.25 -16.68 22.95
C SER A 470 44.31 -16.51 21.42
N HIS A 471 43.66 -17.39 20.66
CA HIS A 471 43.72 -17.40 19.20
C HIS A 471 42.92 -16.25 18.59
N VAL A 472 43.28 -15.88 17.36
CA VAL A 472 42.64 -14.85 16.53
C VAL A 472 42.09 -15.45 15.25
N MET A 473 41.04 -14.84 14.68
CA MET A 473 40.32 -15.35 13.51
C MET A 473 40.86 -14.73 12.21
N LEU A 474 41.04 -15.57 11.19
CA LEU A 474 41.51 -15.21 9.85
C LEU A 474 40.63 -15.85 8.78
N LEU A 475 40.54 -15.22 7.60
CA LEU A 475 39.99 -15.83 6.39
C LEU A 475 41.14 -16.19 5.45
N ARG A 476 41.22 -17.45 5.00
CA ARG A 476 42.17 -17.92 3.98
C ARG A 476 41.44 -18.22 2.67
N LEU A 477 41.98 -17.73 1.55
CA LEU A 477 41.60 -18.11 0.19
C LEU A 477 42.72 -18.93 -0.43
N SER A 478 42.44 -20.16 -0.88
CA SER A 478 43.41 -21.10 -1.45
C SER A 478 42.93 -21.60 -2.83
N PRO A 479 43.64 -21.37 -3.95
CA PRO A 479 43.19 -21.79 -5.27
C PRO A 479 43.40 -23.29 -5.48
N THR A 480 42.40 -24.00 -6.03
CA THR A 480 42.52 -25.47 -6.24
C THR A 480 43.00 -25.82 -7.65
N GLY A 481 43.79 -26.90 -7.74
CA GLY A 481 44.40 -27.40 -8.97
C GLY A 481 45.78 -26.81 -9.29
N ALA A 482 46.61 -27.61 -9.98
CA ALA A 482 48.03 -27.36 -10.20
C ALA A 482 48.33 -25.97 -10.82
N ALA A 483 49.30 -25.27 -10.22
CA ALA A 483 49.90 -24.02 -10.71
C ALA A 483 48.90 -22.92 -11.13
N SER A 484 47.73 -22.83 -10.50
CA SER A 484 46.64 -21.97 -10.96
C SER A 484 46.48 -20.67 -10.16
N SER A 485 46.70 -19.53 -10.81
CA SER A 485 46.15 -18.25 -10.36
C SER A 485 44.65 -18.23 -10.70
N ARG A 486 43.78 -18.08 -9.72
CA ARG A 486 42.32 -18.09 -9.91
C ARG A 486 41.73 -16.70 -9.78
N MET A 487 40.76 -16.39 -10.62
CA MET A 487 39.88 -15.25 -10.42
C MET A 487 38.76 -15.65 -9.46
N VAL A 488 38.58 -14.89 -8.38
CA VAL A 488 37.44 -14.97 -7.47
C VAL A 488 36.47 -13.86 -7.87
N GLY A 489 35.21 -14.23 -8.15
CA GLY A 489 34.12 -13.28 -8.30
C GLY A 489 33.69 -12.69 -6.96
N GLU A 490 33.02 -11.53 -6.98
CA GLU A 490 32.52 -10.92 -5.74
C GLU A 490 31.60 -11.90 -5.00
N THR A 491 31.90 -12.14 -3.72
CA THR A 491 31.34 -13.26 -2.96
C THR A 491 31.03 -12.86 -1.53
N VAL A 492 29.87 -13.26 -1.01
CA VAL A 492 29.47 -13.08 0.38
C VAL A 492 29.30 -14.46 1.02
N ILE A 493 29.84 -14.65 2.21
CA ILE A 493 29.69 -15.86 3.02
C ILE A 493 29.16 -15.52 4.42
N SER A 494 28.46 -16.47 5.04
CA SER A 494 28.23 -16.48 6.48
C SER A 494 29.17 -17.46 7.16
N VAL A 495 29.74 -17.07 8.30
CA VAL A 495 30.58 -17.91 9.17
C VAL A 495 29.91 -17.99 10.53
N ALA A 496 29.59 -19.17 11.06
CA ALA A 496 28.88 -19.32 12.34
C ALA A 496 29.49 -20.41 13.24
N GLY A 497 29.74 -20.11 14.52
CA GLY A 497 30.30 -21.08 15.47
C GLY A 497 29.29 -22.16 15.88
N SER A 498 29.67 -23.44 15.80
CA SER A 498 28.76 -24.58 16.10
C SER A 498 28.38 -24.75 17.57
N ALA A 499 29.20 -24.23 18.50
CA ALA A 499 28.97 -24.39 19.93
C ALA A 499 27.89 -23.43 20.46
N ALA A 500 27.08 -23.88 21.43
CA ALA A 500 26.00 -23.08 22.03
C ALA A 500 26.45 -21.74 22.63
N ILE A 501 27.72 -21.59 23.03
CA ILE A 501 28.30 -20.32 23.48
C ILE A 501 28.36 -19.25 22.37
N ALA A 502 28.52 -19.65 21.09
CA ALA A 502 28.55 -18.72 19.97
C ALA A 502 27.20 -18.02 19.75
N ARG A 503 26.10 -18.61 20.23
CA ARG A 503 24.74 -18.03 20.14
C ARG A 503 24.56 -16.75 20.97
N ARG A 504 25.49 -16.46 21.90
CA ARG A 504 25.47 -15.26 22.75
C ARG A 504 25.91 -13.99 22.02
N ALA A 505 25.64 -12.84 22.62
CA ALA A 505 26.21 -11.57 22.17
C ALA A 505 27.71 -11.49 22.48
N ALA A 506 28.46 -10.76 21.66
CA ALA A 506 29.85 -10.41 21.94
C ALA A 506 29.96 -9.62 23.27
N THR A 507 31.01 -9.88 24.05
CA THR A 507 31.12 -9.36 25.43
C THR A 507 31.21 -7.83 25.51
N ALA A 508 31.80 -7.19 24.49
CA ALA A 508 31.78 -5.75 24.33
C ALA A 508 30.52 -5.30 23.56
N ALA A 509 29.71 -4.43 24.19
CA ALA A 509 28.44 -3.96 23.63
C ALA A 509 28.58 -3.18 22.31
N GLU A 510 29.79 -2.71 21.98
CA GLU A 510 30.11 -2.08 20.69
C GLU A 510 30.28 -3.10 19.56
N LEU A 511 30.72 -4.33 19.87
CA LEU A 511 30.85 -5.45 18.92
C LEU A 511 29.53 -6.22 18.77
N ALA A 512 28.61 -6.10 19.74
CA ALA A 512 27.24 -6.56 19.59
C ALA A 512 26.41 -5.73 18.57
N GLN A 513 26.91 -4.55 18.15
CA GLN A 513 26.26 -3.70 17.15
C GLN A 513 26.59 -4.07 15.70
N SER A 514 27.68 -4.79 15.46
CA SER A 514 28.40 -4.70 14.19
C SER A 514 28.05 -5.76 13.14
N GLY A 515 27.62 -6.96 13.55
CA GLY A 515 27.22 -8.03 12.61
C GLY A 515 26.75 -9.36 13.21
N TYR A 516 27.08 -9.66 14.47
CA TYR A 516 26.77 -10.95 15.12
C TYR A 516 25.26 -11.28 15.20
N ALA A 517 24.80 -12.26 14.42
CA ALA A 517 23.45 -12.82 14.49
C ALA A 517 23.53 -14.34 14.72
N ARG A 518 23.05 -14.86 15.85
CA ARG A 518 23.31 -16.25 16.36
C ARG A 518 24.78 -16.63 16.58
N GLY A 519 25.73 -15.70 16.49
CA GLY A 519 27.14 -16.04 16.35
C GLY A 519 27.61 -16.21 14.90
N ALA A 520 26.76 -15.88 13.93
CA ALA A 520 27.13 -15.76 12.53
C ALA A 520 27.65 -14.35 12.21
N LEU A 521 28.76 -14.29 11.47
CA LEU A 521 29.40 -13.10 10.93
C LEU A 521 29.43 -13.14 9.40
N TYR A 522 29.30 -11.98 8.75
CA TYR A 522 29.11 -11.87 7.30
C TYR A 522 30.33 -11.29 6.63
N LEU A 523 31.02 -12.08 5.80
CA LEU A 523 32.27 -11.68 5.16
C LEU A 523 32.03 -11.47 3.66
N ARG A 524 32.45 -10.31 3.14
CA ARG A 524 32.40 -9.99 1.71
C ARG A 524 33.81 -10.01 1.14
N ILE A 525 34.03 -10.94 0.23
CA ILE A 525 35.26 -11.12 -0.53
C ILE A 525 35.10 -10.35 -1.85
N PRO A 526 35.87 -9.29 -2.11
CA PRO A 526 35.79 -8.54 -3.36
C PRO A 526 36.34 -9.33 -4.55
N GLU A 527 35.98 -8.96 -5.78
CA GLU A 527 36.57 -9.52 -7.01
C GLU A 527 38.10 -9.35 -6.98
N ARG A 528 38.85 -10.45 -6.84
CA ARG A 528 40.33 -10.43 -6.72
C ARG A 528 40.94 -11.67 -7.39
N ARG A 529 42.16 -11.51 -7.90
CA ARG A 529 42.98 -12.63 -8.38
C ARG A 529 43.77 -13.21 -7.22
N VAL A 530 43.63 -14.52 -7.00
CA VAL A 530 44.25 -15.29 -5.93
C VAL A 530 45.37 -16.14 -6.52
N THR A 531 46.60 -16.00 -5.99
CA THR A 531 47.81 -16.66 -6.48
C THR A 531 48.55 -17.26 -5.28
N GLY A 532 48.28 -18.54 -4.98
CA GLY A 532 48.63 -19.12 -3.68
C GLY A 532 47.68 -18.65 -2.57
N ASP A 533 48.02 -18.97 -1.31
CA ASP A 533 47.20 -18.61 -0.16
C ASP A 533 47.17 -17.10 0.10
N VAL A 534 45.96 -16.54 0.23
CA VAL A 534 45.74 -15.14 0.63
C VAL A 534 45.01 -15.11 1.97
N TYR A 535 45.58 -14.40 2.95
CA TYR A 535 45.04 -14.28 4.31
C TYR A 535 44.50 -12.87 4.57
N PHE A 536 43.34 -12.79 5.22
CA PHE A 536 42.74 -11.55 5.72
C PHE A 536 42.49 -11.62 7.22
N TRP A 537 42.74 -10.52 7.92
CA TRP A 537 42.10 -10.23 9.20
C TRP A 537 40.59 -10.07 9.00
N ILE A 538 39.82 -10.50 10.00
CA ILE A 538 38.37 -10.34 10.04
C ILE A 538 38.03 -9.28 11.10
N GLY A 539 37.34 -8.22 10.70
CA GLY A 539 36.77 -7.21 11.61
C GLY A 539 35.46 -7.67 12.24
N ALA A 540 35.10 -7.10 13.39
CA ALA A 540 33.89 -7.44 14.15
C ALA A 540 32.57 -7.08 13.45
N ASP A 541 32.63 -6.24 12.41
CA ASP A 541 31.53 -5.93 11.49
C ASP A 541 31.51 -6.81 10.22
N GLY A 542 32.47 -7.72 10.07
CA GLY A 542 32.63 -8.59 8.90
C GLY A 542 33.46 -7.98 7.78
N SER A 543 34.07 -6.81 8.00
CA SER A 543 35.10 -6.26 7.11
C SER A 543 36.29 -7.23 6.98
N LEU A 544 36.86 -7.31 5.78
CA LEU A 544 38.15 -7.96 5.55
C LEU A 544 39.26 -6.92 5.57
N HIS A 545 40.40 -7.25 6.17
CA HIS A 545 41.54 -6.36 6.34
C HIS A 545 42.83 -7.09 5.91
N GLU A 546 43.76 -6.43 5.22
CA GLU A 546 45.02 -7.07 4.80
C GLU A 546 45.89 -7.39 6.03
N LEU A 547 46.63 -8.51 5.98
CA LEU A 547 47.35 -9.07 7.12
C LEU A 547 48.59 -8.25 7.51
N LEU A 548 48.36 -7.13 8.21
CA LEU A 548 49.36 -6.27 8.83
C LEU A 548 49.42 -6.50 10.36
N ALA A 549 50.39 -5.92 11.04
CA ALA A 549 50.46 -5.98 12.50
C ALA A 549 49.24 -5.31 13.17
N LEU A 550 48.80 -5.84 14.30
CA LEU A 550 47.77 -5.24 15.16
C LEU A 550 48.36 -4.16 16.07
N GLU A 551 47.56 -3.17 16.47
CA GLU A 551 47.91 -2.32 17.62
C GLU A 551 47.81 -3.13 18.93
N GLY A 552 48.72 -2.88 19.87
CA GLY A 552 48.93 -3.75 21.04
C GLY A 552 47.85 -3.63 22.12
N GLY A 553 47.38 -4.78 22.62
CA GLY A 553 46.43 -4.85 23.73
C GLY A 553 45.87 -6.26 23.96
N ASP A 554 44.87 -6.36 24.83
CA ASP A 554 43.99 -7.53 24.95
C ASP A 554 43.08 -7.69 23.73
N LEU A 555 42.42 -8.85 23.58
CA LEU A 555 41.55 -9.14 22.44
C LEU A 555 40.55 -8.03 22.04
N PRO A 556 39.78 -7.40 22.96
CA PRO A 556 38.88 -6.31 22.60
C PRO A 556 39.55 -4.93 22.41
N ALA A 557 40.86 -4.81 22.71
CA ALA A 557 41.64 -3.57 22.62
C ALA A 557 42.63 -3.55 21.43
N ARG A 558 42.89 -4.70 20.80
CA ARG A 558 43.68 -4.79 19.56
C ARG A 558 42.94 -4.08 18.42
N ALA A 559 43.63 -3.22 17.67
CA ALA A 559 43.05 -2.53 16.52
C ALA A 559 43.65 -3.00 15.18
N LEU A 560 42.83 -2.95 14.13
CA LEU A 560 43.21 -3.28 12.76
C LEU A 560 43.85 -2.08 12.06
N VAL A 561 45.15 -2.19 11.75
CA VAL A 561 45.95 -1.11 11.17
C VAL A 561 45.65 -0.89 9.67
N SER A 562 45.31 -1.94 8.91
CA SER A 562 45.01 -1.79 7.48
C SER A 562 43.71 -1.01 7.22
N ALA A 563 43.57 -0.47 6.02
CA ALA A 563 42.25 -0.15 5.47
C ALA A 563 41.44 -1.44 5.20
N PRO A 564 40.10 -1.37 5.15
CA PRO A 564 39.27 -2.49 4.74
C PRO A 564 39.46 -2.80 3.24
N VAL A 565 39.44 -4.09 2.91
CA VAL A 565 39.57 -4.63 1.55
C VAL A 565 38.20 -4.72 0.91
N GLY A 566 37.60 -3.55 0.67
CA GLY A 566 36.28 -3.41 0.06
C GLY A 566 35.14 -3.11 1.04
N PRO A 567 33.89 -3.10 0.54
CA PRO A 567 32.70 -2.72 1.30
C PRO A 567 32.25 -3.78 2.33
N VAL A 568 31.77 -3.32 3.48
CA VAL A 568 31.17 -4.19 4.52
C VAL A 568 29.77 -4.63 4.12
N TRP A 569 29.37 -5.85 4.49
CA TRP A 569 28.01 -6.37 4.32
C TRP A 569 27.23 -6.29 5.65
N PRO A 570 25.92 -5.94 5.65
CA PRO A 570 25.13 -5.47 4.51
C PRO A 570 25.39 -4.01 4.14
N GLU A 571 25.05 -3.65 2.90
CA GLU A 571 25.25 -2.33 2.28
C GLU A 571 24.20 -1.28 2.69
N THR A 572 23.78 -1.29 3.96
CA THR A 572 22.70 -0.42 4.46
C THR A 572 23.15 0.50 5.57
N ALA A 573 22.56 1.70 5.58
CA ALA A 573 22.76 2.68 6.63
C ALA A 573 22.42 2.08 8.00
N GLU A 574 23.29 2.32 8.99
CA GLU A 574 23.01 2.02 10.39
C GLU A 574 22.00 3.03 10.94
N THR A 575 20.70 2.80 10.69
CA THR A 575 19.61 3.57 11.29
C THR A 575 19.61 3.32 12.79
N ALA A 576 20.17 4.27 13.54
CA ALA A 576 20.47 4.10 14.95
C ALA A 576 20.48 5.42 15.75
N GLU A 577 20.13 6.55 15.13
CA GLU A 577 19.64 7.69 15.91
C GLU A 577 18.33 7.25 16.58
N ARG A 578 18.19 7.50 17.87
CA ARG A 578 16.97 7.15 18.64
C ARG A 578 15.78 7.84 17.97
N PRO A 579 14.88 7.13 17.26
CA PRO A 579 13.73 7.77 16.63
C PRO A 579 12.78 8.29 17.73
N PRO A 580 11.86 9.21 17.42
CA PRO A 580 10.68 9.37 18.26
C PRO A 580 10.03 8.00 18.45
N PHE A 581 9.66 7.67 19.68
CA PHE A 581 8.93 6.44 19.96
C PHE A 581 7.60 6.48 19.19
N ALA A 582 7.27 5.43 18.44
CA ALA A 582 6.03 5.40 17.65
C ALA A 582 4.84 5.08 18.57
N PRO A 583 3.92 6.04 18.84
CA PRO A 583 2.85 5.86 19.82
C PRO A 583 1.71 4.98 19.31
N SER A 584 1.71 4.58 18.02
CA SER A 584 0.77 3.58 17.51
C SER A 584 1.01 2.17 18.06
N LEU A 585 2.25 1.85 18.45
CA LEU A 585 2.69 0.52 18.91
C LEU A 585 2.23 0.14 20.33
N VAL A 586 1.10 0.70 20.78
CA VAL A 586 0.68 0.74 22.18
C VAL A 586 -0.39 -0.30 22.54
N ALA A 587 -1.12 -0.83 21.57
CA ALA A 587 -2.00 -2.00 21.72
C ALA A 587 -1.81 -2.94 20.53
N PRO A 588 -1.77 -4.28 20.70
CA PRO A 588 -1.66 -5.24 19.59
C PRO A 588 -2.96 -5.35 18.78
N GLY A 589 -2.82 -5.60 17.48
CA GLY A 589 -3.88 -6.16 16.62
C GLY A 589 -3.66 -7.66 16.38
N ALA A 590 -2.40 -8.11 16.41
CA ALA A 590 -2.05 -9.52 16.36
C ALA A 590 -1.08 -9.90 17.49
N ALA A 591 -1.14 -11.16 17.92
CA ALA A 591 -0.27 -11.70 18.96
C ALA A 591 1.21 -11.60 18.55
N PRO A 592 2.11 -11.02 19.36
CA PRO A 592 3.50 -10.82 18.94
C PRO A 592 4.24 -12.15 18.79
N ALA A 593 4.96 -12.33 17.67
CA ALA A 593 5.50 -13.62 17.25
C ALA A 593 7.04 -13.64 17.28
N LEU A 594 7.65 -14.64 17.93
CA LEU A 594 9.11 -14.82 18.00
C LEU A 594 9.61 -15.63 16.81
N LEU A 595 10.25 -14.92 15.87
CA LEU A 595 10.55 -15.42 14.52
C LEU A 595 11.87 -16.17 14.44
N HIS A 596 12.84 -15.77 15.27
CA HIS A 596 14.22 -16.27 15.25
C HIS A 596 14.94 -15.96 16.57
N GLY A 597 15.86 -16.83 16.99
CA GLY A 597 16.69 -16.60 18.17
C GLY A 597 15.88 -16.63 19.47
N ALA A 598 16.29 -15.84 20.47
CA ALA A 598 15.68 -15.80 21.80
C ALA A 598 15.66 -17.16 22.55
N GLU A 599 16.49 -18.12 22.13
CA GLU A 599 16.73 -19.34 22.89
C GLU A 599 17.29 -19.06 24.29
N VAL A 600 16.95 -19.91 25.27
CA VAL A 600 17.37 -19.72 26.67
C VAL A 600 18.50 -20.67 27.05
N LEU A 601 19.66 -20.10 27.42
CA LEU A 601 20.87 -20.78 27.89
C LEU A 601 21.03 -20.69 29.41
N ARG A 602 21.86 -21.55 29.99
CA ARG A 602 22.34 -21.45 31.39
C ARG A 602 23.71 -20.77 31.44
N ALA A 603 23.82 -19.66 32.19
CA ALA A 603 25.02 -18.83 32.30
C ALA A 603 26.31 -19.62 32.60
N ASN A 604 26.28 -20.54 33.57
CA ASN A 604 27.48 -21.21 34.09
C ASN A 604 27.94 -22.43 33.27
N SER A 605 27.20 -22.85 32.24
CA SER A 605 27.55 -24.03 31.44
C SER A 605 27.37 -23.86 29.92
N ALA A 606 26.94 -22.68 29.47
CA ALA A 606 26.69 -22.30 28.07
C ALA A 606 25.73 -23.20 27.25
N GLY A 607 25.16 -24.25 27.86
CA GLY A 607 24.17 -25.14 27.25
C GLY A 607 22.73 -24.63 27.37
N LEU A 608 21.84 -25.25 26.58
CA LEU A 608 20.39 -25.00 26.62
C LEU A 608 19.80 -25.25 28.01
N ILE A 609 18.76 -24.49 28.35
CA ILE A 609 18.04 -24.66 29.61
C ILE A 609 17.10 -25.88 29.57
N GLY A 610 16.87 -26.52 30.72
CA GLY A 610 16.05 -27.73 30.81
C GLY A 610 14.55 -27.47 30.57
N ALA A 611 13.85 -28.43 29.96
CA ALA A 611 12.44 -28.31 29.53
C ALA A 611 11.45 -27.90 30.64
N GLY A 612 11.72 -28.24 31.90
CA GLY A 612 10.87 -27.86 33.04
C GLY A 612 10.98 -26.40 33.50
N VAL A 613 11.91 -25.61 32.96
CA VAL A 613 12.04 -24.18 33.31
C VAL A 613 10.98 -23.38 32.56
N ARG A 614 10.24 -22.54 33.30
CA ARG A 614 9.24 -21.62 32.72
C ARG A 614 9.91 -20.29 32.42
N ASN A 615 9.68 -19.78 31.21
CA ASN A 615 10.25 -18.53 30.71
C ASN A 615 9.14 -17.64 30.15
N ALA A 616 9.36 -16.32 30.16
CA ALA A 616 8.43 -15.36 29.58
C ALA A 616 9.10 -14.08 29.08
N LEU A 617 8.42 -13.39 28.16
CA LEU A 617 8.76 -12.06 27.68
C LEU A 617 7.53 -11.16 27.90
N VAL A 618 7.65 -10.18 28.80
CA VAL A 618 6.58 -9.22 29.10
C VAL A 618 6.76 -7.98 28.23
N LEU A 619 5.65 -7.52 27.64
CA LEU A 619 5.54 -6.26 26.92
C LEU A 619 4.66 -5.31 27.74
N ALA A 620 5.14 -4.08 27.93
CA ALA A 620 4.53 -3.05 28.76
C ALA A 620 4.73 -1.67 28.12
N LEU A 621 3.88 -0.71 28.49
CA LEU A 621 4.06 0.69 28.14
C LEU A 621 4.92 1.38 29.20
N GLY A 622 6.07 1.91 28.81
CA GLY A 622 6.94 2.73 29.65
C GLY A 622 6.72 4.21 29.36
N TYR A 623 6.52 5.02 30.39
CA TYR A 623 6.39 6.49 30.29
C TYR A 623 6.81 7.16 31.61
N PHE A 624 6.97 8.49 31.62
CA PHE A 624 7.28 9.26 32.82
C PHE A 624 6.08 10.12 33.26
N ALA A 625 5.66 9.94 34.51
CA ALA A 625 4.57 10.69 35.14
C ALA A 625 4.97 11.05 36.58
N GLY A 626 5.95 11.95 36.73
CA GLY A 626 6.62 12.29 37.99
C GLY A 626 7.62 11.23 38.48
N GLN A 627 7.35 9.96 38.16
CA GLN A 627 8.27 8.82 38.22
C GLN A 627 8.09 7.97 36.95
N ARG A 628 9.07 7.12 36.63
CA ARG A 628 8.92 6.07 35.62
C ARG A 628 7.73 5.17 35.96
N ARG A 629 6.81 4.95 35.03
CA ARG A 629 5.71 3.99 35.15
C ARG A 629 5.81 2.95 34.05
N PHE A 630 5.42 1.72 34.40
CA PHE A 630 5.26 0.62 33.47
C PHE A 630 3.84 0.06 33.59
N SER A 631 3.12 0.01 32.48
CA SER A 631 1.81 -0.62 32.39
C SER A 631 1.94 -1.91 31.56
N PRO A 632 2.06 -3.09 32.19
CA PRO A 632 2.04 -4.36 31.48
C PRO A 632 0.77 -4.52 30.63
N MET A 633 0.91 -5.27 29.55
CA MET A 633 -0.16 -5.52 28.58
C MET A 633 -0.14 -6.99 28.12
N LEU A 634 1.02 -7.51 27.73
CA LEU A 634 1.17 -8.90 27.24
C LEU A 634 2.31 -9.61 27.96
N ARG A 635 2.15 -10.92 28.15
CA ARG A 635 3.21 -11.85 28.54
C ARG A 635 3.21 -13.03 27.58
N LEU A 636 4.23 -13.14 26.73
CA LEU A 636 4.55 -14.37 26.01
C LEU A 636 5.17 -15.37 26.99
N ARG A 637 4.71 -16.61 27.01
CA ARG A 637 5.11 -17.65 27.99
C ARG A 637 5.47 -18.95 27.29
N TRP A 638 6.60 -19.55 27.61
CA TRP A 638 7.04 -20.86 27.10
C TRP A 638 7.75 -21.70 28.17
N ASN A 639 7.98 -22.97 27.85
CA ASN A 639 8.72 -23.91 28.68
C ASN A 639 10.01 -24.33 27.97
N GLY A 640 11.10 -24.52 28.72
CA GLY A 640 12.37 -24.94 28.16
C GLY A 640 13.08 -23.86 27.33
N PRO A 641 13.98 -24.26 26.40
CA PRO A 641 14.87 -23.34 25.73
C PRO A 641 14.24 -22.64 24.51
N ASP A 642 13.19 -23.19 23.90
CA ASP A 642 12.67 -22.75 22.61
C ASP A 642 11.42 -21.85 22.73
N PRO A 643 11.54 -20.53 22.45
CA PRO A 643 10.43 -19.59 22.55
C PRO A 643 9.41 -19.70 21.40
N ARG A 644 9.67 -20.48 20.34
CA ARG A 644 8.70 -20.67 19.24
C ARG A 644 7.43 -21.39 19.69
N THR A 645 7.50 -22.06 20.84
CA THR A 645 6.37 -22.73 21.52
C THR A 645 5.54 -21.78 22.41
N ALA A 646 5.84 -20.48 22.40
CA ALA A 646 5.19 -19.53 23.30
C ALA A 646 3.68 -19.39 23.07
N GLN A 647 2.95 -19.20 24.16
CA GLN A 647 1.55 -18.78 24.18
C GLN A 647 1.49 -17.36 24.76
N TRP A 648 0.59 -16.51 24.27
CA TRP A 648 0.46 -15.15 24.79
C TRP A 648 -0.69 -15.03 25.79
N GLN A 649 -0.52 -14.15 26.77
CA GLN A 649 -1.48 -13.89 27.83
C GLN A 649 -1.56 -12.38 28.06
N ALA A 650 -2.78 -11.82 28.04
CA ALA A 650 -3.02 -10.45 28.47
C ALA A 650 -2.80 -10.31 29.98
N VAL A 651 -2.19 -9.20 30.42
CA VAL A 651 -1.81 -8.98 31.82
C VAL A 651 -2.13 -7.57 32.30
N GLY A 652 -2.64 -7.45 33.52
CA GLY A 652 -3.06 -6.19 34.12
C GLY A 652 -1.91 -5.31 34.62
N ALA A 653 -2.27 -4.13 35.13
CA ALA A 653 -1.34 -3.19 35.77
C ALA A 653 -0.73 -3.73 37.09
N ASP A 654 -1.22 -4.87 37.57
CA ASP A 654 -0.71 -5.68 38.69
C ASP A 654 0.18 -6.85 38.24
N GLY A 655 0.28 -7.12 36.94
CA GLY A 655 0.99 -8.25 36.35
C GLY A 655 0.20 -9.57 36.32
N ALA A 656 -1.04 -9.59 36.82
CA ALA A 656 -1.92 -10.77 36.84
C ALA A 656 -2.60 -11.01 35.48
N PRO A 657 -3.05 -12.23 35.17
CA PRO A 657 -3.78 -12.51 33.92
C PRO A 657 -5.13 -11.80 33.82
N ILE A 658 -5.43 -11.25 32.64
CA ILE A 658 -6.76 -10.72 32.30
C ILE A 658 -7.59 -11.84 31.65
N ALA A 659 -8.85 -11.99 32.08
CA ALA A 659 -9.82 -12.89 31.47
C ALA A 659 -10.40 -12.29 30.18
N ALA A 660 -10.78 -13.12 29.21
CA ALA A 660 -11.19 -12.69 27.86
C ALA A 660 -12.24 -11.54 27.84
N ALA A 661 -13.24 -11.58 28.72
CA ALA A 661 -14.28 -10.54 28.82
C ALA A 661 -13.74 -9.14 29.23
N GLY A 662 -12.61 -9.08 29.94
CA GLY A 662 -11.95 -7.82 30.31
C GLY A 662 -10.92 -7.32 29.30
N LEU A 663 -10.66 -8.08 28.22
CA LEU A 663 -9.57 -7.78 27.28
C LEU A 663 -9.81 -6.48 26.49
N ALA A 664 -11.02 -6.30 25.95
CA ALA A 664 -11.37 -5.14 25.12
C ALA A 664 -11.18 -3.81 25.89
N ALA A 665 -11.87 -3.67 27.04
CA ALA A 665 -11.77 -2.50 27.90
C ALA A 665 -10.34 -2.20 28.39
N HIS A 666 -9.51 -3.23 28.61
CA HIS A 666 -8.09 -3.05 28.94
C HIS A 666 -7.30 -2.50 27.74
N LEU A 667 -7.45 -3.08 26.55
CA LEU A 667 -6.77 -2.60 25.34
C LEU A 667 -7.21 -1.18 24.95
N ALA A 668 -8.50 -0.87 25.08
CA ALA A 668 -9.03 0.48 24.88
C ALA A 668 -8.49 1.48 25.92
N GLY A 669 -8.33 1.06 27.19
CA GLY A 669 -7.66 1.85 28.23
C GLY A 669 -6.19 2.16 27.90
N LEU A 670 -5.46 1.21 27.33
CA LEU A 670 -4.08 1.41 26.86
C LEU A 670 -4.02 2.31 25.61
N ALA A 671 -4.97 2.17 24.67
CA ALA A 671 -5.07 3.04 23.51
C ALA A 671 -5.42 4.49 23.89
N ARG A 672 -6.29 4.71 24.90
CA ARG A 672 -6.53 6.03 25.49
C ARG A 672 -5.28 6.64 26.11
N LEU A 673 -4.44 5.85 26.78
CA LEU A 673 -3.12 6.29 27.28
C LEU A 673 -2.15 6.64 26.12
N ALA A 674 -2.25 5.95 24.98
CA ALA A 674 -1.55 6.35 23.75
C ALA A 674 -2.02 7.72 23.25
N ALA A 675 -3.34 7.89 23.14
CA ALA A 675 -3.98 9.11 22.63
C ALA A 675 -3.72 10.35 23.52
N SER A 676 -3.47 10.18 24.83
CA SER A 676 -3.04 11.29 25.69
C SER A 676 -1.61 11.81 25.40
N GLY A 677 -0.87 11.15 24.50
CA GLY A 677 0.42 11.62 23.98
C GLY A 677 1.53 11.93 25.00
N PRO A 678 1.86 11.08 26.00
CA PRO A 678 3.02 11.31 26.85
C PRO A 678 4.30 11.34 26.00
N SER A 679 5.09 12.39 26.11
CA SER A 679 6.22 12.68 25.20
C SER A 679 7.38 11.66 25.23
N ASP A 680 7.36 10.73 26.18
CA ASP A 680 8.34 9.64 26.29
C ASP A 680 7.71 8.23 26.31
N LEU A 681 6.44 8.10 25.91
CA LEU A 681 5.73 6.82 25.84
C LEU A 681 6.41 5.84 24.86
N ALA A 682 6.83 4.68 25.36
CA ALA A 682 7.53 3.66 24.59
C ALA A 682 7.06 2.24 24.90
N LEU A 683 6.92 1.41 23.86
CA LEU A 683 6.79 -0.04 24.04
C LEU A 683 8.10 -0.58 24.66
N THR A 684 7.98 -1.23 25.81
CA THR A 684 9.09 -1.67 26.65
C THR A 684 8.97 -3.17 26.95
N LEU A 685 10.09 -3.89 26.95
CA LEU A 685 10.13 -5.35 27.07
C LEU A 685 11.02 -5.80 28.25
N ARG A 686 10.64 -6.88 28.93
CA ARG A 686 11.41 -7.53 30.02
C ARG A 686 11.37 -9.05 29.90
N PHE A 687 12.52 -9.72 30.00
CA PHE A 687 12.60 -11.18 30.08
C PHE A 687 12.40 -11.64 31.54
N GLU A 688 11.61 -12.70 31.74
CA GLU A 688 11.31 -13.33 33.03
C GLU A 688 11.63 -14.84 32.97
N SER A 689 12.13 -15.42 34.05
CA SER A 689 12.41 -16.86 34.15
C SER A 689 12.14 -17.40 35.55
N SER A 690 11.91 -18.71 35.66
CA SER A 690 11.74 -19.42 36.92
C SER A 690 13.05 -19.84 37.60
N VAL A 691 14.21 -19.62 36.99
CA VAL A 691 15.54 -19.94 37.57
C VAL A 691 16.54 -18.79 37.40
N PRO A 692 17.48 -18.61 38.34
CA PRO A 692 18.53 -17.60 38.21
C PRO A 692 19.56 -18.01 37.15
N GLY A 693 20.13 -17.02 36.44
CA GLY A 693 21.19 -17.26 35.45
C GLY A 693 20.69 -17.89 34.14
N ALA A 694 19.38 -17.80 33.86
CA ALA A 694 18.84 -18.00 32.53
C ALA A 694 19.24 -16.80 31.65
N ILE A 695 19.76 -17.05 30.45
CA ILE A 695 20.16 -16.03 29.48
C ILE A 695 19.36 -16.25 28.20
N MET A 696 18.47 -15.32 27.87
CA MET A 696 17.82 -15.27 26.56
C MET A 696 18.82 -14.65 25.56
N VAL A 697 19.23 -15.41 24.55
CA VAL A 697 20.14 -14.91 23.50
C VAL A 697 19.45 -13.88 22.59
N PRO A 698 20.17 -13.09 21.77
CA PRO A 698 19.54 -12.17 20.83
C PRO A 698 18.51 -12.86 19.93
N GLY A 699 17.41 -12.17 19.63
CA GLY A 699 16.28 -12.72 18.87
C GLY A 699 15.51 -11.65 18.11
N GLU A 700 14.53 -12.06 17.30
CA GLU A 700 13.76 -11.16 16.44
C GLU A 700 12.26 -11.45 16.61
N LEU A 701 11.51 -10.40 16.98
CA LEU A 701 10.10 -10.46 17.38
C LEU A 701 9.29 -9.55 16.44
N ALA A 702 8.27 -10.10 15.77
CA ALA A 702 7.26 -9.27 15.11
C ALA A 702 6.24 -8.79 16.14
N PHE A 703 6.02 -7.48 16.19
CA PHE A 703 4.91 -6.86 16.93
C PHE A 703 4.01 -6.13 15.93
N THR A 704 2.71 -6.42 15.94
CA THR A 704 1.69 -5.80 15.06
C THR A 704 0.65 -5.13 15.94
N ALA A 705 0.56 -3.81 15.83
CA ALA A 705 -0.33 -2.97 16.61
C ALA A 705 -1.79 -3.02 16.12
N HIS A 706 -2.70 -2.38 16.85
CA HIS A 706 -4.15 -2.39 16.58
C HIS A 706 -4.52 -1.65 15.28
N ASP A 707 -3.75 -0.64 14.88
CA ASP A 707 -3.79 -0.02 13.53
C ASP A 707 -3.17 -0.93 12.43
N GLY A 708 -2.68 -2.09 12.84
CA GLY A 708 -1.92 -3.06 12.06
C GLY A 708 -0.47 -2.66 11.77
N SER A 709 0.01 -1.50 12.26
CA SER A 709 1.41 -1.09 12.07
C SER A 709 2.35 -2.14 12.69
N ALA A 710 3.33 -2.58 11.92
CA ALA A 710 4.11 -3.77 12.22
C ALA A 710 5.61 -3.48 12.20
N VAL A 711 6.29 -3.84 13.30
CA VAL A 711 7.71 -3.61 13.53
C VAL A 711 8.42 -4.93 13.80
N LEU A 712 9.64 -5.09 13.28
CA LEU A 712 10.54 -6.14 13.74
C LEU A 712 11.41 -5.59 14.87
N VAL A 713 11.19 -6.09 16.08
CA VAL A 713 11.97 -5.77 17.26
C VAL A 713 13.23 -6.63 17.28
N HIS A 714 14.41 -6.00 17.26
CA HIS A 714 15.68 -6.70 17.41
C HIS A 714 16.04 -6.81 18.90
N LEU A 715 15.70 -7.95 19.52
CA LEU A 715 15.92 -8.22 20.94
C LEU A 715 17.42 -8.40 21.24
N PRO A 716 17.95 -7.79 22.33
CA PRO A 716 19.32 -7.98 22.78
C PRO A 716 19.46 -9.29 23.58
N GLU A 717 20.68 -9.62 24.04
CA GLU A 717 20.85 -10.63 25.08
C GLU A 717 20.27 -10.11 26.41
N LEU A 718 19.41 -10.90 27.06
CA LEU A 718 18.77 -10.55 28.32
C LEU A 718 19.00 -11.66 29.37
N ALA A 719 19.73 -11.32 30.43
CA ALA A 719 20.03 -12.24 31.54
C ALA A 719 19.04 -12.06 32.70
N ALA A 720 18.37 -13.14 33.10
CA ALA A 720 17.51 -13.20 34.28
C ALA A 720 18.34 -13.47 35.54
N SER A 721 19.04 -12.43 36.01
CA SER A 721 19.94 -12.48 37.17
C SER A 721 19.63 -11.44 38.26
N GLN A 722 18.75 -10.47 38.00
CA GLN A 722 18.47 -9.38 38.92
C GLN A 722 17.37 -9.70 39.92
N THR A 723 17.48 -9.09 41.10
CA THR A 723 16.55 -9.21 42.25
C THR A 723 16.17 -7.86 42.86
N LEU A 724 16.84 -6.76 42.49
CA LEU A 724 16.50 -5.40 42.91
C LEU A 724 15.56 -4.76 41.87
N GLU A 725 14.58 -4.01 42.37
CA GLU A 725 13.31 -3.75 41.67
C GLU A 725 13.24 -2.38 40.97
N ALA A 726 14.25 -1.53 41.14
CA ALA A 726 14.30 -0.18 40.55
C ALA A 726 14.75 -0.20 39.09
N ALA A 727 14.24 0.73 38.28
CA ALA A 727 14.79 1.02 36.96
C ALA A 727 16.23 1.58 37.06
N PRO A 728 17.00 1.65 35.94
CA PRO A 728 18.35 2.22 35.94
C PRO A 728 18.43 3.70 36.38
N ASP A 729 17.31 4.42 36.37
CA ASP A 729 17.17 5.80 36.86
C ASP A 729 16.74 5.89 38.35
N GLY A 730 16.60 4.75 39.03
CA GLY A 730 16.18 4.67 40.43
C GLY A 730 14.67 4.84 40.66
N SER A 731 13.88 5.12 39.63
CA SER A 731 12.44 5.36 39.73
C SER A 731 11.60 4.25 39.10
N GLY A 732 10.39 4.05 39.64
CA GLY A 732 9.37 3.19 39.03
C GLY A 732 9.36 1.73 39.48
N PHE A 733 8.14 1.20 39.51
CA PHE A 733 7.80 -0.18 39.88
C PHE A 733 7.33 -0.93 38.63
N TRP A 734 7.92 -2.10 38.34
CA TRP A 734 7.42 -2.99 37.28
C TRP A 734 6.79 -4.24 37.92
N PRO A 735 5.46 -4.44 37.80
CA PRO A 735 4.74 -5.54 38.45
C PRO A 735 5.35 -6.93 38.22
N ARG A 736 5.40 -7.75 39.27
CA ARG A 736 6.00 -9.10 39.19
C ARG A 736 5.05 -10.08 38.50
N GLY A 737 5.61 -11.04 37.77
CA GLY A 737 4.84 -12.18 37.29
C GLY A 737 4.40 -13.11 38.42
N PRO A 738 3.28 -13.84 38.26
CA PRO A 738 2.88 -14.87 39.21
C PRO A 738 3.95 -15.97 39.30
N ALA A 739 4.05 -16.61 40.46
CA ALA A 739 4.99 -17.70 40.68
C ALA A 739 4.80 -18.81 39.61
N PRO A 740 5.90 -19.38 39.06
CA PRO A 740 7.27 -19.30 39.54
C PRO A 740 8.17 -18.27 38.83
N LEU A 741 7.64 -17.32 38.04
CA LEU A 741 8.44 -16.34 37.26
C LEU A 741 9.07 -15.25 38.16
N THR A 742 10.07 -15.63 38.94
CA THR A 742 10.64 -14.84 40.04
C THR A 742 12.03 -14.24 39.76
N ARG A 743 12.56 -14.40 38.54
CA ARG A 743 13.81 -13.78 38.08
C ARG A 743 13.57 -12.99 36.80
N HIS A 744 14.24 -11.85 36.64
CA HIS A 744 14.01 -10.95 35.52
C HIS A 744 15.31 -10.30 35.01
N SER A 745 15.25 -9.79 33.79
CA SER A 745 16.27 -8.93 33.20
C SER A 745 16.01 -7.44 33.47
N VAL A 746 16.99 -6.60 33.12
CA VAL A 746 16.73 -5.18 32.82
C VAL A 746 15.61 -5.04 31.78
N ALA A 747 14.87 -3.93 31.86
CA ALA A 747 13.88 -3.55 30.85
C ALA A 747 14.54 -2.82 29.66
N VAL A 748 14.04 -3.05 28.44
CA VAL A 748 14.50 -2.40 27.21
C VAL A 748 13.36 -1.74 26.44
N GLN A 749 13.55 -0.49 26.03
CA GLN A 749 12.58 0.33 25.29
C GLN A 749 12.84 0.27 23.78
N LEU A 750 11.76 0.30 22.99
CA LEU A 750 11.78 0.13 21.54
C LEU A 750 11.86 1.48 20.80
N GLY A 751 12.74 1.60 19.80
CA GLY A 751 12.70 2.67 18.79
C GLY A 751 11.81 2.29 17.60
N ALA A 752 11.24 3.28 16.90
CA ALA A 752 10.35 3.04 15.75
C ALA A 752 10.99 2.27 14.58
N ASP A 753 12.32 2.23 14.53
CA ASP A 753 13.15 1.48 13.59
C ASP A 753 13.27 -0.03 13.91
N GLY A 754 12.91 -0.43 15.14
CA GLY A 754 13.13 -1.77 15.67
C GLY A 754 14.36 -1.92 16.59
N SER A 755 15.13 -0.84 16.82
CA SER A 755 16.26 -0.86 17.77
C SER A 755 15.77 -0.98 19.21
N THR A 756 16.56 -1.65 20.06
CA THR A 756 16.29 -1.74 21.50
C THR A 756 17.35 -0.98 22.31
N TRP A 757 16.88 -0.20 23.28
CA TRP A 757 17.69 0.67 24.15
C TRP A 757 17.42 0.30 25.61
N LEU A 758 18.35 0.52 26.52
CA LEU A 758 18.12 0.32 27.96
C LEU A 758 17.08 1.34 28.46
N ALA A 759 16.00 0.86 29.06
CA ALA A 759 14.84 1.69 29.41
C ALA A 759 15.22 2.89 30.29
N GLY A 760 14.66 4.06 29.98
CA GLY A 760 14.97 5.34 30.66
C GLY A 760 16.27 6.01 30.21
N THR A 761 17.10 5.37 29.36
CA THR A 761 18.44 5.87 29.01
C THR A 761 18.63 6.06 27.49
N THR A 762 19.78 6.62 27.10
CA THR A 762 20.29 6.66 25.71
C THR A 762 21.27 5.52 25.39
N ARG A 763 21.42 4.51 26.26
CA ARG A 763 22.30 3.37 26.01
C ARG A 763 21.66 2.37 25.05
N LEU A 764 22.20 2.25 23.84
CA LEU A 764 21.78 1.25 22.87
C LEU A 764 22.10 -0.17 23.38
N MET A 765 21.15 -1.10 23.23
CA MET A 765 21.30 -2.51 23.63
C MET A 765 21.40 -3.42 22.40
N ARG A 766 20.60 -3.20 21.35
CA ARG A 766 20.80 -3.78 20.02
C ARG A 766 20.29 -2.84 18.93
N ARG A 767 21.12 -2.66 17.89
CA ARG A 767 20.85 -1.83 16.71
C ARG A 767 19.90 -2.55 15.75
N GLY A 768 18.92 -1.85 15.21
CA GLY A 768 18.13 -2.31 14.07
C GLY A 768 18.95 -2.27 12.79
N LEU A 769 18.76 -3.25 11.90
CA LEU A 769 19.51 -3.38 10.65
C LEU A 769 18.63 -3.12 9.41
N GLY A 770 17.59 -2.29 9.57
CA GLY A 770 16.60 -2.02 8.53
C GLY A 770 15.85 -3.27 8.07
N ASN A 771 15.44 -3.29 6.79
CA ASN A 771 14.58 -4.32 6.19
C ASN A 771 15.33 -5.31 5.26
N ALA A 772 16.66 -5.33 5.24
CA ALA A 772 17.35 -5.21 3.95
C ALA A 772 18.33 -6.31 3.47
N ALA A 773 18.67 -7.38 4.22
CA ALA A 773 19.77 -8.27 3.80
C ALA A 773 19.73 -9.73 4.32
N PRO A 774 20.20 -10.73 3.53
CA PRO A 774 20.01 -12.17 3.80
C PRO A 774 20.83 -12.80 4.94
N LEU A 775 20.34 -13.94 5.43
CA LEU A 775 21.05 -15.02 6.16
C LEU A 775 20.85 -16.33 5.36
N LEU A 776 21.64 -17.38 5.63
CA LEU A 776 21.43 -18.73 5.06
C LEU A 776 20.62 -19.69 5.93
N ASP A 777 20.63 -19.45 7.23
CA ASP A 777 19.87 -20.22 8.21
C ASP A 777 18.37 -19.98 7.95
N PRO A 778 17.51 -21.00 7.77
CA PRO A 778 16.10 -20.83 7.38
C PRO A 778 15.24 -20.24 8.52
N ARG A 779 15.42 -18.93 8.74
CA ARG A 779 14.63 -17.95 9.53
C ARG A 779 15.42 -16.63 9.69
N PRO A 780 14.84 -15.41 9.63
CA PRO A 780 13.47 -15.08 9.22
C PRO A 780 13.37 -13.89 8.23
N LEU A 781 12.21 -13.79 7.57
CA LEU A 781 11.51 -12.55 7.24
C LEU A 781 12.28 -11.40 6.56
N ARG A 782 12.93 -10.47 7.28
CA ARG A 782 13.59 -9.27 6.69
C ARG A 782 14.84 -9.58 5.84
N ARG A 783 15.06 -10.86 5.53
CA ARG A 783 16.35 -11.42 5.12
C ARG A 783 16.21 -12.44 4.00
N ARG A 784 15.27 -12.19 3.07
CA ARG A 784 15.20 -12.90 1.79
C ARG A 784 15.51 -11.98 0.64
N GLN A 785 16.16 -12.49 -0.39
CA GLN A 785 16.24 -11.80 -1.66
C GLN A 785 14.92 -12.00 -2.42
N ALA A 786 14.22 -10.91 -2.74
CA ALA A 786 13.13 -10.96 -3.71
C ALA A 786 13.72 -11.34 -5.08
N GLY A 787 13.16 -12.34 -5.75
CA GLY A 787 13.69 -12.83 -7.02
C GLY A 787 12.59 -13.32 -7.95
N TRP A 788 12.85 -13.25 -9.24
CA TRP A 788 11.94 -13.83 -10.25
C TRP A 788 12.15 -15.34 -10.39
N ARG A 789 11.04 -16.08 -10.47
CA ARG A 789 10.94 -17.44 -11.02
C ARG A 789 9.55 -17.54 -11.66
N ARG A 790 9.47 -18.09 -12.88
CA ARG A 790 8.18 -18.48 -13.47
C ARG A 790 7.63 -19.61 -12.61
N LEU A 791 6.51 -19.38 -11.93
CA LEU A 791 5.84 -20.41 -11.13
C LEU A 791 4.81 -21.12 -12.00
N CYS A 792 4.71 -22.44 -11.89
CA CYS A 792 3.82 -23.21 -12.75
C CYS A 792 2.36 -22.85 -12.41
N PRO A 793 1.57 -22.30 -13.35
CA PRO A 793 0.17 -21.96 -13.07
C PRO A 793 -0.68 -23.25 -12.91
N TRP A 794 -0.33 -24.29 -13.65
CA TRP A 794 -0.99 -25.60 -13.57
C TRP A 794 -0.85 -26.17 -12.15
N GLN A 795 -1.98 -26.35 -11.44
CA GLN A 795 -2.03 -26.88 -10.07
C GLN A 795 -1.51 -28.33 -9.94
N ASN A 796 -1.16 -28.99 -11.05
CA ASN A 796 -0.67 -30.36 -11.14
C ASN A 796 0.74 -30.42 -11.77
N GLU A 797 1.79 -30.15 -10.99
CA GLU A 797 3.17 -30.49 -11.42
C GLU A 797 3.32 -32.01 -11.49
N THR A 798 3.58 -32.54 -12.69
CA THR A 798 3.76 -33.98 -12.91
C THR A 798 5.14 -34.45 -12.43
N ALA A 799 5.39 -35.76 -12.46
CA ALA A 799 6.72 -36.31 -12.18
C ALA A 799 7.78 -35.94 -13.23
N VAL A 800 7.38 -35.46 -14.41
CA VAL A 800 8.24 -35.16 -15.56
C VAL A 800 8.62 -33.68 -15.62
N ASP A 801 7.65 -32.78 -15.39
CA ASP A 801 7.82 -31.33 -15.54
C ASP A 801 7.94 -30.60 -14.19
N LYS A 802 8.84 -31.08 -13.32
CA LYS A 802 9.10 -30.44 -12.02
C LYS A 802 10.00 -29.21 -12.19
N LEU A 803 9.52 -28.05 -11.74
CA LEU A 803 10.36 -26.87 -11.55
C LEU A 803 11.37 -27.10 -10.41
N GLU A 804 12.58 -26.54 -10.53
CA GLU A 804 13.51 -26.46 -9.39
C GLU A 804 12.84 -25.72 -8.22
N PRO A 805 12.94 -26.22 -6.97
CA PRO A 805 12.35 -25.56 -5.81
C PRO A 805 13.02 -24.21 -5.51
N THR A 806 12.29 -23.33 -4.84
CA THR A 806 12.81 -22.05 -4.34
C THR A 806 14.03 -22.31 -3.46
N ARG A 807 15.12 -21.58 -3.73
CA ARG A 807 16.36 -21.67 -2.95
C ARG A 807 16.10 -21.19 -1.50
N PRO A 808 16.71 -21.80 -0.47
CA PRO A 808 16.61 -21.30 0.91
C PRO A 808 16.93 -19.80 1.00
N ALA A 809 16.18 -19.07 1.82
CA ALA A 809 16.25 -17.61 1.92
C ALA A 809 16.04 -16.80 0.62
N ARG A 810 15.52 -17.38 -0.47
CA ARG A 810 14.95 -16.64 -1.61
C ARG A 810 13.44 -16.51 -1.44
N LEU A 811 12.87 -15.38 -1.89
CA LEU A 811 11.43 -15.23 -2.07
C LEU A 811 11.17 -15.14 -3.58
N ASP A 812 10.69 -16.24 -4.15
CA ASP A 812 10.43 -16.33 -5.58
C ASP A 812 9.05 -15.76 -5.89
N ILE A 813 8.98 -14.88 -6.88
CA ILE A 813 7.76 -14.17 -7.26
C ILE A 813 7.56 -14.30 -8.78
N ASP A 814 6.32 -14.54 -9.17
CA ASP A 814 5.83 -14.48 -10.55
C ASP A 814 4.88 -13.29 -10.70
N PRO A 815 5.34 -12.12 -11.18
CA PRO A 815 4.51 -10.93 -11.29
C PRO A 815 3.38 -11.05 -12.31
N ARG A 816 3.51 -11.92 -13.31
CA ARG A 816 2.51 -12.09 -14.37
C ARG A 816 1.26 -12.84 -13.89
N PHE A 817 1.44 -13.84 -13.04
CA PHE A 817 0.32 -14.60 -12.46
C PHE A 817 -0.04 -14.15 -11.04
N GLY A 818 0.77 -13.32 -10.39
CA GLY A 818 0.50 -12.91 -9.00
C GLY A 818 0.67 -14.08 -8.04
N LEU A 819 1.74 -14.85 -8.25
CA LEU A 819 2.11 -16.00 -7.42
C LEU A 819 3.43 -15.74 -6.71
N PHE A 820 3.65 -16.38 -5.56
CA PHE A 820 4.96 -16.42 -4.91
C PHE A 820 5.23 -17.78 -4.24
N ALA A 821 6.51 -18.07 -4.02
CA ALA A 821 6.99 -19.31 -3.42
C ALA A 821 8.11 -19.07 -2.41
N LEU A 822 8.11 -19.92 -1.37
CA LEU A 822 9.12 -20.05 -0.34
C LEU A 822 9.64 -21.49 -0.35
N ASN A 823 10.91 -21.68 0.00
CA ASN A 823 11.46 -23.02 0.22
C ASN A 823 10.65 -23.77 1.32
N GLY A 824 10.46 -25.09 1.18
CA GLY A 824 9.71 -25.89 2.16
C GLY A 824 10.34 -25.92 3.56
N GLY A 825 11.65 -25.70 3.68
CA GLY A 825 12.36 -25.55 4.96
C GLY A 825 12.26 -24.15 5.57
N ASP A 826 11.87 -23.13 4.79
CA ASP A 826 11.71 -21.74 5.22
C ASP A 826 10.46 -21.58 6.09
N GLN A 827 10.59 -21.83 7.41
CA GLN A 827 9.44 -21.84 8.31
C GLN A 827 8.80 -20.43 8.45
N VAL A 828 7.61 -20.29 7.88
CA VAL A 828 6.62 -19.27 8.28
C VAL A 828 6.22 -19.55 9.72
N VAL A 829 6.67 -18.70 10.64
CA VAL A 829 6.29 -18.80 12.07
C VAL A 829 4.88 -18.26 12.23
N PRO A 830 3.91 -19.03 12.78
CA PRO A 830 2.57 -18.53 13.02
C PRO A 830 2.54 -17.54 14.19
N HIS A 831 1.51 -16.70 14.25
CA HIS A 831 1.22 -15.96 15.48
C HIS A 831 0.89 -16.95 16.61
N PRO A 832 1.40 -16.73 17.85
CA PRO A 832 1.15 -17.65 18.95
C PRO A 832 -0.33 -17.65 19.36
N PRO A 833 -0.88 -18.79 19.83
CA PRO A 833 -2.29 -18.88 20.22
C PRO A 833 -2.58 -18.06 21.48
N GLY A 834 -3.81 -17.54 21.56
CA GLY A 834 -4.29 -16.69 22.65
C GLY A 834 -5.40 -17.30 23.49
N MET A 835 -5.76 -16.61 24.57
CA MET A 835 -6.91 -16.97 25.40
C MET A 835 -8.22 -16.66 24.66
N GLY A 836 -8.83 -17.67 24.04
CA GLY A 836 -10.14 -17.56 23.39
C GLY A 836 -10.14 -16.84 22.03
N VAL A 837 -8.98 -16.44 21.51
CA VAL A 837 -8.86 -15.74 20.22
C VAL A 837 -7.86 -16.50 19.32
N PRO A 838 -8.28 -16.99 18.14
CA PRO A 838 -7.37 -17.67 17.21
C PRO A 838 -6.35 -16.69 16.62
N PRO A 839 -5.12 -17.16 16.30
CA PRO A 839 -4.12 -16.34 15.63
C PRO A 839 -4.55 -16.01 14.18
N PRO A 840 -4.28 -14.78 13.69
CA PRO A 840 -4.58 -14.42 12.31
C PRO A 840 -3.66 -15.12 11.31
N GLY A 841 -4.05 -15.09 10.03
CA GLY A 841 -3.27 -15.63 8.92
C GLY A 841 -1.82 -15.12 8.94
N PRO A 842 -0.81 -16.01 8.99
CA PRO A 842 0.58 -15.60 9.20
C PRO A 842 1.27 -15.09 7.93
N VAL A 843 0.56 -15.03 6.80
CA VAL A 843 0.99 -14.51 5.50
C VAL A 843 -0.05 -13.47 5.06
N SER A 844 0.40 -12.31 4.59
CA SER A 844 -0.46 -11.29 4.00
C SER A 844 0.30 -10.48 2.95
N VAL A 845 -0.42 -9.81 2.05
CA VAL A 845 0.17 -9.06 0.93
C VAL A 845 -0.29 -7.61 0.87
N ASP A 846 0.56 -6.74 0.36
CA ASP A 846 0.15 -5.44 -0.17
C ASP A 846 0.21 -5.52 -1.71
N MET A 847 -0.79 -5.01 -2.41
CA MET A 847 -0.83 -4.99 -3.88
C MET A 847 -1.73 -3.87 -4.40
N GLN A 848 -1.64 -3.56 -5.69
CA GLN A 848 -2.56 -2.61 -6.34
C GLN A 848 -3.71 -3.39 -7.00
N MET A 849 -4.94 -3.18 -6.54
CA MET A 849 -6.14 -3.63 -7.27
C MET A 849 -6.40 -2.68 -8.44
N GLY A 850 -6.68 -3.24 -9.62
CA GLY A 850 -7.09 -2.45 -10.78
C GLY A 850 -8.61 -2.48 -10.96
N ALA A 851 -9.22 -1.35 -11.27
CA ALA A 851 -10.57 -1.29 -11.83
C ALA A 851 -10.70 -0.08 -12.78
N THR A 852 -11.64 -0.13 -13.72
CA THR A 852 -11.85 0.97 -14.68
C THR A 852 -12.42 2.23 -14.01
N MET A 853 -13.26 2.08 -12.98
CA MET A 853 -13.80 3.17 -12.14
C MET A 853 -14.07 2.66 -10.71
N PRO A 854 -14.62 3.47 -9.78
CA PRO A 854 -15.20 2.98 -8.52
C PRO A 854 -16.43 2.12 -8.80
N LEU A 855 -16.22 0.80 -8.92
CA LEU A 855 -17.21 -0.22 -9.25
C LEU A 855 -16.87 -1.51 -8.50
N GLY A 856 -17.85 -2.05 -7.78
CA GLY A 856 -17.69 -3.25 -6.96
C GLY A 856 -16.83 -3.01 -5.72
N ALA A 857 -16.59 -4.09 -4.97
CA ALA A 857 -15.79 -4.07 -3.75
C ALA A 857 -14.33 -3.76 -4.09
N LEU A 858 -13.90 -2.58 -3.66
CA LEU A 858 -12.57 -2.01 -3.85
C LEU A 858 -12.13 -1.39 -2.53
N PRO A 859 -10.81 -1.32 -2.24
CA PRO A 859 -10.30 -0.63 -1.07
C PRO A 859 -10.41 0.89 -1.29
N LEU A 860 -11.60 1.44 -1.06
CA LEU A 860 -11.94 2.85 -1.20
C LEU A 860 -12.78 3.34 -0.02
N ASP A 861 -12.93 4.65 0.09
CA ASP A 861 -13.80 5.26 1.10
C ASP A 861 -15.25 5.27 0.60
N HIS A 862 -15.99 4.22 0.97
CA HIS A 862 -17.40 4.05 0.63
C HIS A 862 -18.27 5.20 1.16
N ARG A 863 -17.88 5.85 2.26
CA ARG A 863 -18.67 6.90 2.93
C ARG A 863 -18.85 8.13 2.02
N ARG A 864 -17.82 8.48 1.23
CA ARG A 864 -17.87 9.58 0.23
C ARG A 864 -18.89 9.38 -0.89
N HIS A 865 -19.25 8.14 -1.18
CA HIS A 865 -20.15 7.78 -2.27
C HIS A 865 -21.58 7.49 -1.79
N LEU A 866 -21.75 7.21 -0.49
CA LEU A 866 -22.96 6.62 0.09
C LEU A 866 -23.54 7.39 1.28
N GLY A 867 -22.83 8.41 1.78
CA GLY A 867 -23.27 9.25 2.89
C GLY A 867 -23.44 8.52 4.23
N LEU A 868 -22.73 7.41 4.46
CA LEU A 868 -22.86 6.54 5.64
C LEU A 868 -22.54 7.31 6.94
N PRO A 869 -23.53 7.64 7.80
CA PRO A 869 -23.32 8.59 8.90
C PRO A 869 -23.21 7.92 10.27
N LEU A 870 -23.68 6.68 10.41
CA LEU A 870 -23.79 5.99 11.71
C LEU A 870 -22.51 5.21 12.06
N PRO A 871 -22.04 5.28 13.32
CA PRO A 871 -20.93 4.46 13.82
C PRO A 871 -21.31 2.97 13.85
N PRO A 872 -20.33 2.05 13.75
CA PRO A 872 -20.60 0.61 13.84
C PRO A 872 -21.00 0.20 15.26
N THR A 873 -21.86 -0.81 15.37
CA THR A 873 -22.23 -1.47 16.63
C THR A 873 -21.33 -2.67 16.93
N ARG A 874 -20.81 -3.34 15.89
CA ARG A 874 -19.86 -4.47 15.98
C ARG A 874 -18.79 -4.38 14.92
N LEU A 875 -17.64 -4.97 15.21
CA LEU A 875 -16.49 -5.03 14.32
C LEU A 875 -16.16 -6.48 13.95
N VAL A 876 -15.69 -6.69 12.72
CA VAL A 876 -15.19 -7.99 12.25
C VAL A 876 -13.76 -7.84 11.74
N SER A 877 -12.86 -8.71 12.17
CA SER A 877 -11.48 -8.75 11.69
C SER A 877 -10.85 -10.14 11.86
N ASN A 878 -10.71 -10.90 10.78
CA ASN A 878 -9.95 -12.16 10.75
C ASN A 878 -8.46 -11.92 11.01
N MET A 879 -7.88 -10.83 10.48
CA MET A 879 -6.48 -10.44 10.68
C MET A 879 -6.20 -9.85 12.08
N GLY A 880 -7.25 -9.46 12.82
CA GLY A 880 -7.21 -8.95 14.19
C GLY A 880 -6.90 -7.47 14.37
N HIS A 881 -6.45 -6.78 13.33
CA HIS A 881 -6.18 -5.34 13.37
C HIS A 881 -7.38 -4.53 12.84
N LEU A 882 -7.57 -3.34 13.41
CA LEU A 882 -8.67 -2.44 13.05
C LEU A 882 -8.33 -1.52 11.85
N GLY A 883 -7.12 -1.59 11.29
CA GLY A 883 -6.66 -0.78 10.16
C GLY A 883 -6.12 0.60 10.56
N PRO A 884 -5.44 1.33 9.66
CA PRO A 884 -4.70 2.56 9.98
C PRO A 884 -5.60 3.66 10.56
N ASP A 885 -6.83 3.79 10.04
CA ASP A 885 -7.82 4.79 10.49
C ASP A 885 -8.69 4.24 11.64
N ALA A 886 -8.06 3.64 12.65
CA ALA A 886 -8.72 3.14 13.86
C ALA A 886 -8.64 4.16 14.99
N THR A 887 -9.80 4.58 15.52
CA THR A 887 -9.84 5.38 16.76
C THR A 887 -9.83 4.47 17.99
N PRO A 888 -9.37 4.96 19.17
CA PRO A 888 -9.38 4.18 20.40
C PRO A 888 -10.77 3.65 20.80
N ASP A 889 -11.84 4.35 20.45
CA ASP A 889 -13.22 4.01 20.79
C ASP A 889 -13.69 2.71 20.11
N LEU A 890 -13.10 2.36 18.96
CA LEU A 890 -13.35 1.09 18.28
C LEU A 890 -12.90 -0.13 19.11
N LEU A 891 -12.01 0.05 20.08
CA LEU A 891 -11.56 -1.03 20.97
C LEU A 891 -12.54 -1.33 22.13
N ASP A 892 -13.53 -0.48 22.36
CA ASP A 892 -14.64 -0.78 23.30
C ASP A 892 -15.79 -1.54 22.61
N LEU A 893 -15.79 -1.66 21.27
CA LEU A 893 -16.82 -2.39 20.51
C LEU A 893 -16.56 -3.91 20.47
N PRO A 894 -17.60 -4.76 20.37
CA PRO A 894 -17.45 -6.20 20.17
C PRO A 894 -16.70 -6.53 18.87
N LEU A 895 -15.59 -7.26 18.98
CA LEU A 895 -14.74 -7.67 17.86
C LEU A 895 -14.86 -9.17 17.58
N HIS A 896 -15.30 -9.53 16.39
CA HIS A 896 -15.53 -10.90 15.94
C HIS A 896 -14.49 -11.33 14.88
N ARG A 897 -14.22 -12.64 14.75
CA ARG A 897 -13.26 -13.20 13.79
C ARG A 897 -13.89 -13.66 12.47
N SER A 898 -15.19 -13.94 12.48
CA SER A 898 -16.02 -14.34 11.34
C SER A 898 -17.29 -13.49 11.30
N LEU A 899 -17.90 -13.38 10.12
CA LEU A 899 -19.16 -12.68 9.92
C LEU A 899 -20.33 -13.44 10.58
N HIS A 900 -20.36 -14.76 10.45
CA HIS A 900 -21.29 -15.64 11.17
C HIS A 900 -21.31 -15.36 12.69
N ALA A 901 -20.13 -15.23 13.32
CA ALA A 901 -20.06 -14.95 14.76
C ALA A 901 -20.55 -13.54 15.15
N ALA A 902 -20.53 -12.58 14.22
CA ALA A 902 -21.12 -11.25 14.44
C ALA A 902 -22.65 -11.27 14.22
N LEU A 903 -23.15 -12.01 13.23
CA LEU A 903 -24.59 -12.19 12.98
C LEU A 903 -25.30 -12.90 14.14
N GLN A 904 -24.70 -13.98 14.66
CA GLN A 904 -25.21 -14.68 15.84
C GLN A 904 -25.22 -13.77 17.09
N ALA A 905 -24.23 -12.89 17.25
CA ALA A 905 -24.19 -11.91 18.33
C ALA A 905 -25.14 -10.72 18.15
N ALA A 906 -25.49 -10.38 16.91
CA ALA A 906 -26.52 -9.39 16.57
C ALA A 906 -27.92 -9.85 16.96
N GLY A 907 -28.28 -11.12 16.68
CA GLY A 907 -29.58 -11.67 17.10
C GLY A 907 -29.80 -11.69 18.61
N ALA A 908 -28.70 -11.70 19.39
CA ALA A 908 -28.73 -11.63 20.85
C ALA A 908 -28.67 -10.19 21.42
N SER A 909 -28.64 -9.14 20.57
CA SER A 909 -28.33 -7.77 21.02
C SER A 909 -29.54 -6.98 21.54
N GLY A 910 -30.73 -7.22 20.99
CA GLY A 910 -31.92 -6.42 21.26
C GLY A 910 -31.88 -4.99 20.69
N LEU A 911 -30.91 -4.68 19.81
CA LEU A 911 -30.85 -3.39 19.12
C LEU A 911 -31.78 -3.38 17.90
N GLU A 912 -32.50 -2.28 17.67
CA GLU A 912 -33.27 -2.08 16.42
C GLU A 912 -32.36 -1.86 15.20
N ASP A 913 -31.22 -1.20 15.42
CA ASP A 913 -30.23 -0.83 14.42
C ASP A 913 -28.91 -1.55 14.70
N GLU A 914 -28.46 -2.35 13.74
CA GLU A 914 -27.25 -3.16 13.87
C GLU A 914 -26.33 -2.93 12.65
N ILE A 915 -25.08 -2.51 12.91
CA ILE A 915 -24.10 -2.11 11.91
C ILE A 915 -22.80 -2.87 12.14
N ILE A 916 -22.58 -3.89 11.31
CA ILE A 916 -21.42 -4.78 11.35
C ILE A 916 -20.36 -4.24 10.37
N GLU A 917 -19.28 -3.66 10.88
CA GLU A 917 -18.20 -3.09 10.05
C GLU A 917 -16.96 -4.01 10.02
N ILE A 918 -16.62 -4.51 8.83
CA ILE A 918 -15.44 -5.34 8.59
C ILE A 918 -14.21 -4.45 8.43
N ARG A 919 -13.21 -4.62 9.30
CA ARG A 919 -12.05 -3.73 9.48
C ARG A 919 -10.76 -4.18 8.78
N ASP A 920 -10.78 -5.29 8.05
CA ASP A 920 -9.61 -5.77 7.29
C ASP A 920 -9.95 -6.39 5.93
N CYS A 921 -8.91 -6.50 5.09
CA CYS A 921 -8.94 -7.16 3.78
C CYS A 921 -8.78 -8.69 3.92
N GLY A 922 -9.45 -9.29 4.91
CA GLY A 922 -9.37 -10.71 5.22
C GLY A 922 -10.13 -11.61 4.22
N PHE A 923 -9.77 -12.90 4.24
CA PHE A 923 -10.56 -13.97 3.64
C PHE A 923 -11.41 -14.62 4.73
N TYR A 924 -12.71 -14.62 4.54
CA TYR A 924 -13.71 -15.14 5.46
C TYR A 924 -14.22 -16.46 4.86
N GLY A 925 -13.50 -17.54 5.14
CA GLY A 925 -13.72 -18.87 4.58
C GLY A 925 -14.93 -19.57 5.18
N ALA A 926 -15.71 -20.26 4.33
CA ALA A 926 -16.88 -21.06 4.71
C ALA A 926 -17.88 -20.38 5.67
N GLU A 927 -18.23 -19.11 5.39
CA GLU A 927 -19.18 -18.35 6.20
C GLU A 927 -20.62 -18.86 5.97
N ALA A 928 -21.30 -19.17 7.09
CA ALA A 928 -22.73 -19.48 7.13
C ALA A 928 -23.51 -18.20 7.50
N LEU A 929 -24.18 -17.62 6.51
CA LEU A 929 -24.90 -16.35 6.65
C LEU A 929 -26.30 -16.59 7.22
N ASP A 930 -26.36 -16.88 8.52
CA ASP A 930 -27.61 -17.00 9.26
C ASP A 930 -28.09 -15.60 9.65
N TRP A 931 -29.18 -15.14 9.01
CA TRP A 931 -29.64 -13.77 9.19
C TRP A 931 -30.41 -13.64 10.53
N PRO A 932 -30.03 -12.71 11.42
CA PRO A 932 -30.59 -12.65 12.77
C PRO A 932 -32.07 -12.27 12.78
N ALA A 933 -32.78 -12.67 13.84
CA ALA A 933 -34.03 -12.05 14.25
C ALA A 933 -33.75 -11.04 15.37
N GLY A 934 -34.45 -9.90 15.37
CA GLY A 934 -34.24 -8.82 16.34
C GLY A 934 -34.16 -7.44 15.69
N PRO A 935 -33.05 -7.09 15.01
CA PRO A 935 -32.87 -5.78 14.41
C PRO A 935 -33.85 -5.54 13.26
N ALA A 936 -34.49 -4.36 13.25
CA ALA A 936 -35.32 -3.88 12.16
C ALA A 936 -34.49 -3.36 10.98
N ARG A 937 -33.26 -2.87 11.25
CA ARG A 937 -32.31 -2.35 10.26
C ARG A 937 -30.94 -2.99 10.46
N LEU A 938 -30.47 -3.73 9.45
CA LEU A 938 -29.17 -4.39 9.46
C LEU A 938 -28.29 -3.90 8.31
N GLU A 939 -27.09 -3.41 8.65
CA GLU A 939 -26.06 -3.01 7.69
C GLU A 939 -24.79 -3.86 7.90
N ILE A 940 -24.33 -4.53 6.85
CA ILE A 940 -23.02 -5.19 6.81
C ILE A 940 -22.15 -4.41 5.83
N ARG A 941 -21.05 -3.82 6.30
CA ARG A 941 -20.19 -2.96 5.47
C ARG A 941 -18.70 -3.22 5.64
N ALA A 942 -17.94 -2.98 4.57
CA ALA A 942 -16.50 -2.77 4.66
C ALA A 942 -16.19 -1.39 5.25
N ALA A 943 -15.13 -1.30 6.05
CA ALA A 943 -14.55 -0.03 6.47
C ALA A 943 -13.95 0.77 5.29
N PRO A 944 -13.63 2.07 5.47
CA PRO A 944 -12.86 2.81 4.48
C PRO A 944 -11.55 2.11 4.13
N LEU A 945 -11.20 2.10 2.84
CA LEU A 945 -9.97 1.49 2.29
C LEU A 945 -9.83 -0.03 2.51
N VAL A 946 -10.92 -0.72 2.88
CA VAL A 946 -10.96 -2.17 3.11
C VAL A 946 -11.77 -2.87 2.01
N CYS A 947 -11.31 -4.06 1.59
CA CYS A 947 -12.02 -4.95 0.67
C CYS A 947 -11.97 -6.39 1.23
N PRO A 948 -13.02 -6.85 1.93
CA PRO A 948 -13.08 -8.17 2.54
C PRO A 948 -13.65 -9.21 1.55
N VAL A 949 -13.09 -10.42 1.54
CA VAL A 949 -13.54 -11.52 0.69
C VAL A 949 -14.29 -12.55 1.53
N ILE A 950 -15.60 -12.69 1.30
CA ILE A 950 -16.51 -13.61 1.99
C ILE A 950 -16.75 -14.81 1.09
N GLN A 951 -16.37 -16.01 1.53
CA GLN A 951 -16.71 -17.26 0.88
C GLN A 951 -17.99 -17.81 1.50
N ILE A 952 -19.08 -17.74 0.75
CA ILE A 952 -20.41 -18.21 1.18
C ILE A 952 -20.41 -19.74 1.17
N ALA A 953 -20.66 -20.36 2.32
CA ALA A 953 -21.00 -21.78 2.42
C ALA A 953 -22.52 -22.00 2.42
N SER A 954 -23.26 -21.13 3.11
CA SER A 954 -24.73 -21.14 3.16
C SER A 954 -25.30 -19.75 3.45
N SER A 955 -26.60 -19.59 3.21
CA SER A 955 -27.38 -18.44 3.65
C SER A 955 -28.70 -18.96 4.21
N THR A 956 -29.11 -18.53 5.40
CA THR A 956 -30.38 -18.93 6.01
C THR A 956 -31.21 -17.69 6.38
N PRO A 957 -32.23 -17.32 5.57
CA PRO A 957 -33.06 -16.12 5.74
C PRO A 957 -33.71 -15.88 7.13
N GLY A 958 -33.77 -16.90 7.98
CA GLY A 958 -34.51 -16.84 9.24
C GLY A 958 -36.03 -16.76 9.03
N ALA A 959 -36.73 -16.27 10.05
CA ALA A 959 -38.20 -16.11 10.06
C ALA A 959 -38.64 -14.67 10.34
N ALA A 960 -37.71 -13.71 10.37
CA ALA A 960 -37.95 -12.30 10.63
C ALA A 960 -37.74 -11.49 9.34
N GLY A 961 -38.54 -10.43 9.16
CA GLY A 961 -38.42 -9.50 8.04
C GLY A 961 -37.86 -8.15 8.47
N TYR A 962 -37.07 -7.51 7.60
CA TYR A 962 -36.38 -6.26 7.86
C TYR A 962 -37.12 -5.03 7.31
N ALA A 963 -37.05 -3.91 8.03
CA ALA A 963 -37.39 -2.60 7.45
C ALA A 963 -36.30 -2.14 6.46
N ARG A 964 -35.02 -2.44 6.75
CA ARG A 964 -33.92 -2.27 5.80
C ARG A 964 -32.80 -3.30 5.99
N LEU A 965 -32.36 -3.89 4.88
CA LEU A 965 -31.13 -4.66 4.77
C LEU A 965 -30.14 -3.88 3.88
N ARG A 966 -28.89 -3.72 4.31
CA ARG A 966 -27.83 -3.07 3.49
C ARG A 966 -26.53 -3.86 3.48
N LEU A 967 -25.96 -4.04 2.28
CA LEU A 967 -24.68 -4.70 2.04
C LEU A 967 -23.74 -3.76 1.27
N ALA A 968 -22.64 -3.32 1.89
CA ALA A 968 -21.76 -2.30 1.32
C ALA A 968 -20.28 -2.70 1.23
N GLY A 969 -19.70 -2.67 0.03
CA GLY A 969 -18.24 -2.83 -0.18
C GLY A 969 -17.69 -4.25 0.00
N LEU A 970 -18.53 -5.30 -0.10
CA LEU A 970 -18.15 -6.69 0.18
C LEU A 970 -17.83 -7.47 -1.10
N ALA A 971 -16.75 -8.26 -1.12
CA ALA A 971 -16.47 -9.21 -2.18
C ALA A 971 -16.97 -10.61 -1.78
N LEU A 972 -17.75 -11.25 -2.66
CA LEU A 972 -18.39 -12.54 -2.45
C LEU A 972 -17.77 -13.59 -3.37
N THR A 973 -17.38 -14.73 -2.81
CA THR A 973 -16.99 -15.95 -3.52
C THR A 973 -17.69 -17.16 -2.91
N ARG A 974 -17.43 -18.35 -3.45
CA ARG A 974 -18.04 -19.63 -3.08
C ARG A 974 -16.99 -20.74 -3.13
N GLU A 975 -17.29 -21.90 -2.55
CA GLU A 975 -16.39 -23.06 -2.62
C GLU A 975 -16.53 -23.84 -3.95
N GLY A 976 -15.44 -24.44 -4.40
CA GLY A 976 -15.41 -25.40 -5.51
C GLY A 976 -16.01 -24.90 -6.84
N LEU A 977 -16.75 -25.77 -7.52
CA LEU A 977 -17.43 -25.47 -8.79
C LEU A 977 -18.96 -25.48 -8.71
N ALA A 978 -19.55 -25.95 -7.61
CA ALA A 978 -20.99 -25.96 -7.41
C ALA A 978 -21.58 -24.55 -7.33
N GLU A 979 -22.77 -24.35 -7.88
CA GLU A 979 -23.49 -23.08 -7.74
C GLU A 979 -24.05 -22.91 -6.32
N VAL A 980 -24.06 -21.67 -5.84
CA VAL A 980 -24.54 -21.29 -4.50
C VAL A 980 -25.56 -20.17 -4.64
N THR A 981 -26.71 -20.31 -3.98
CA THR A 981 -27.67 -19.21 -3.86
C THR A 981 -27.39 -18.43 -2.57
N LEU A 982 -27.30 -17.11 -2.70
CA LEU A 982 -27.38 -16.19 -1.56
C LEU A 982 -28.84 -15.76 -1.41
N ASP A 983 -29.63 -16.59 -0.72
CA ASP A 983 -30.99 -16.25 -0.29
C ASP A 983 -30.91 -15.18 0.80
N LEU A 984 -31.38 -13.97 0.50
CA LEU A 984 -31.47 -12.85 1.43
C LEU A 984 -32.76 -12.95 2.28
N PRO A 985 -32.77 -12.38 3.49
CA PRO A 985 -33.98 -12.30 4.29
C PRO A 985 -35.00 -11.33 3.68
N PRO A 986 -36.32 -11.56 3.87
CA PRO A 986 -37.36 -10.63 3.40
C PRO A 986 -37.15 -9.22 3.96
N ALA A 987 -37.18 -8.21 3.10
CA ALA A 987 -37.00 -6.82 3.54
C ALA A 987 -37.88 -5.85 2.74
N GLN A 988 -38.32 -4.77 3.39
CA GLN A 988 -39.02 -3.67 2.69
C GLN A 988 -38.06 -2.88 1.80
N GLN A 989 -36.81 -2.71 2.26
CA GLN A 989 -35.75 -2.02 1.53
C GLN A 989 -34.47 -2.87 1.51
N VAL A 990 -33.95 -3.16 0.32
CA VAL A 990 -32.67 -3.84 0.11
C VAL A 990 -31.71 -2.90 -0.60
N GLU A 991 -30.63 -2.49 0.06
CA GLU A 991 -29.58 -1.65 -0.54
C GLU A 991 -28.28 -2.47 -0.73
N MET A 992 -27.82 -2.60 -1.96
CA MET A 992 -26.49 -3.15 -2.26
C MET A 992 -25.62 -2.07 -2.90
N ASP A 993 -24.47 -1.80 -2.29
CA ASP A 993 -23.56 -0.75 -2.70
C ASP A 993 -22.14 -1.31 -2.83
N PHE A 994 -21.46 -1.10 -3.97
CA PHE A 994 -20.09 -1.60 -4.16
C PHE A 994 -19.94 -3.10 -3.84
N LEU A 995 -20.97 -3.90 -4.09
CA LEU A 995 -20.96 -5.34 -3.87
C LEU A 995 -20.35 -6.05 -5.09
N THR A 996 -19.38 -6.94 -4.88
CA THR A 996 -18.75 -7.74 -5.95
C THR A 996 -19.04 -9.22 -5.74
N VAL A 997 -19.53 -9.91 -6.77
CA VAL A 997 -19.40 -11.36 -6.92
C VAL A 997 -18.12 -11.63 -7.72
N LEU A 998 -17.17 -12.40 -7.17
CA LEU A 998 -15.84 -12.65 -7.76
C LEU A 998 -15.85 -13.79 -8.81
N ARG A 999 -16.65 -14.84 -8.58
CA ARG A 999 -16.76 -16.03 -9.44
C ARG A 999 -18.19 -16.20 -9.96
N ILE A 1000 -18.33 -16.77 -11.15
CA ILE A 1000 -19.65 -17.19 -11.67
C ILE A 1000 -20.25 -18.34 -10.84
N GLY A 1001 -21.57 -18.45 -10.82
CA GLY A 1001 -22.30 -19.45 -10.03
C GLY A 1001 -22.63 -19.02 -8.59
N ILE A 1002 -22.57 -17.73 -8.27
CA ILE A 1002 -23.34 -17.18 -7.13
C ILE A 1002 -24.58 -16.52 -7.71
N THR A 1003 -25.75 -17.05 -7.38
CA THR A 1003 -27.05 -16.45 -7.70
C THR A 1003 -27.53 -15.67 -6.48
N LEU A 1004 -27.82 -14.39 -6.65
CA LEU A 1004 -28.44 -13.58 -5.61
C LEU A 1004 -29.95 -13.79 -5.67
N ARG A 1005 -30.59 -14.02 -4.53
CA ARG A 1005 -32.05 -14.09 -4.45
C ARG A 1005 -32.56 -13.15 -3.37
N ALA A 1006 -33.31 -12.13 -3.79
CA ALA A 1006 -33.95 -11.19 -2.88
C ALA A 1006 -35.42 -11.54 -2.68
N GLN A 1007 -35.93 -11.25 -1.48
CA GLN A 1007 -37.35 -11.30 -1.13
C GLN A 1007 -37.77 -9.92 -0.64
N LEU A 1008 -38.90 -9.41 -1.15
CA LEU A 1008 -39.43 -8.08 -0.79
C LEU A 1008 -40.67 -8.24 0.09
N LEU A 1009 -40.70 -7.52 1.21
CA LEU A 1009 -41.75 -7.63 2.21
C LEU A 1009 -42.84 -6.57 2.00
N GLU A 1010 -44.07 -7.01 1.67
CA GLU A 1010 -45.25 -6.15 1.55
C GLU A 1010 -45.51 -5.37 2.85
N ALA A 1011 -45.65 -4.05 2.74
CA ALA A 1011 -45.80 -3.14 3.88
C ALA A 1011 -46.48 -1.83 3.51
N ALA A 1012 -46.77 -0.98 4.50
CA ALA A 1012 -47.32 0.38 4.30
C ALA A 1012 -46.29 1.40 3.71
N GLY A 1013 -45.30 0.93 2.95
CA GLY A 1013 -44.20 1.70 2.38
C GLY A 1013 -43.92 1.28 0.94
N ALA A 1014 -42.74 1.64 0.42
CA ALA A 1014 -42.32 1.23 -0.93
C ALA A 1014 -41.34 0.05 -0.86
N GLU A 1015 -41.81 -1.14 -1.26
CA GLU A 1015 -40.98 -2.32 -1.55
C GLU A 1015 -39.93 -1.98 -2.61
N ARG A 1016 -38.65 -1.90 -2.20
CA ARG A 1016 -37.59 -1.45 -3.12
C ARG A 1016 -36.25 -2.10 -2.90
N MET A 1017 -35.69 -2.64 -3.98
CA MET A 1017 -34.29 -3.02 -4.09
C MET A 1017 -33.50 -1.93 -4.85
N THR A 1018 -32.32 -1.58 -4.35
CA THR A 1018 -31.44 -0.55 -4.93
C THR A 1018 -30.02 -1.10 -5.07
N LEU A 1019 -29.48 -1.02 -6.29
CA LEU A 1019 -28.12 -1.46 -6.64
C LEU A 1019 -27.31 -0.26 -7.13
N ARG A 1020 -26.24 0.12 -6.41
CA ARG A 1020 -25.34 1.22 -6.81
C ARG A 1020 -23.90 0.73 -6.91
N ARG A 1021 -23.28 0.93 -8.08
CA ARG A 1021 -21.86 0.58 -8.33
C ARG A 1021 -21.52 -0.87 -7.99
N CYS A 1022 -22.42 -1.80 -8.26
CA CYS A 1022 -22.25 -3.23 -7.96
C CYS A 1022 -21.76 -4.04 -9.18
N LEU A 1023 -21.12 -5.19 -8.93
CA LEU A 1023 -20.63 -6.13 -9.94
C LEU A 1023 -21.10 -7.54 -9.56
N LEU A 1024 -22.31 -7.94 -10.01
CA LEU A 1024 -23.05 -9.09 -9.45
C LEU A 1024 -23.15 -10.28 -10.42
N GLY A 1025 -23.54 -11.43 -9.87
CA GLY A 1025 -23.92 -12.62 -10.66
C GLY A 1025 -25.32 -12.46 -11.28
N PRO A 1026 -26.02 -13.57 -11.57
CA PRO A 1026 -27.47 -13.58 -11.72
C PRO A 1026 -28.17 -13.01 -10.48
N LEU A 1027 -29.21 -12.20 -10.67
CA LEU A 1027 -30.13 -11.74 -9.64
C LEU A 1027 -31.53 -12.25 -9.93
N ARG A 1028 -32.17 -12.87 -8.92
CA ARG A 1028 -33.56 -13.29 -8.92
C ARG A 1028 -34.36 -12.54 -7.86
N ILE A 1029 -35.56 -12.11 -8.20
CA ILE A 1029 -36.55 -11.52 -7.28
C ILE A 1029 -37.90 -12.16 -7.59
N ASP A 1030 -38.45 -12.90 -6.62
CA ASP A 1030 -39.72 -13.64 -6.78
C ASP A 1030 -40.97 -12.77 -6.51
N ASP A 1031 -40.82 -11.72 -5.70
CA ASP A 1031 -41.89 -10.87 -5.19
C ASP A 1031 -42.19 -9.63 -6.09
N PRO A 1032 -43.34 -8.94 -5.92
CA PRO A 1032 -43.56 -7.61 -6.48
C PRO A 1032 -42.67 -6.53 -5.83
N GLY A 1033 -42.72 -5.31 -6.40
CA GLY A 1033 -41.93 -4.15 -5.93
C GLY A 1033 -41.19 -3.41 -7.05
N GLU A 1034 -40.22 -2.57 -6.64
CA GLU A 1034 -39.34 -1.82 -7.54
C GLU A 1034 -37.86 -2.22 -7.40
N LEU A 1035 -37.14 -2.23 -8.54
CA LEU A 1035 -35.69 -2.43 -8.59
C LEU A 1035 -35.04 -1.24 -9.31
N LEU A 1036 -34.17 -0.52 -8.60
CA LEU A 1036 -33.35 0.56 -9.15
C LEU A 1036 -31.91 0.08 -9.32
N ILE A 1037 -31.32 0.29 -10.51
CA ILE A 1037 -29.92 -0.09 -10.81
C ILE A 1037 -29.15 1.09 -11.39
N GLU A 1038 -28.08 1.52 -10.73
CA GLU A 1038 -27.22 2.62 -11.18
C GLU A 1038 -25.73 2.23 -11.18
N ASP A 1039 -24.99 2.67 -12.21
CA ASP A 1039 -23.53 2.51 -12.34
C ASP A 1039 -23.02 1.06 -12.21
N SER A 1040 -23.84 0.05 -12.53
CA SER A 1040 -23.63 -1.34 -12.10
C SER A 1040 -23.51 -2.35 -13.25
N ILE A 1041 -22.97 -3.53 -12.93
CA ILE A 1041 -22.87 -4.69 -13.81
C ILE A 1041 -23.61 -5.88 -13.20
N LEU A 1042 -24.52 -6.49 -13.97
CA LEU A 1042 -25.04 -7.84 -13.73
C LEU A 1042 -24.45 -8.79 -14.78
N SER A 1043 -24.06 -10.01 -14.42
CA SER A 1043 -23.64 -10.99 -15.42
C SER A 1043 -23.85 -12.44 -15.01
N ALA A 1044 -24.49 -13.19 -15.89
CA ALA A 1044 -24.62 -14.64 -15.83
C ALA A 1044 -23.46 -15.40 -16.51
N GLY A 1045 -22.34 -14.71 -16.79
CA GLY A 1045 -21.17 -15.23 -17.52
C GLY A 1045 -21.38 -15.38 -19.03
N ASN A 1046 -22.60 -15.71 -19.46
CA ASN A 1046 -22.98 -15.90 -20.87
C ASN A 1046 -24.23 -15.09 -21.24
N ASP A 1047 -24.45 -14.89 -22.55
CA ASP A 1047 -25.51 -14.01 -23.07
C ASP A 1047 -26.90 -14.68 -23.16
N THR A 1048 -27.02 -15.96 -22.76
CA THR A 1048 -28.27 -16.77 -22.87
C THR A 1048 -28.92 -17.12 -21.53
N SER A 1049 -28.17 -17.17 -20.43
CA SER A 1049 -28.70 -17.31 -19.07
C SER A 1049 -29.31 -15.99 -18.60
N HIS A 1050 -30.23 -16.05 -17.63
CA HIS A 1050 -30.82 -14.85 -17.03
C HIS A 1050 -29.79 -14.20 -16.11
N ALA A 1051 -29.47 -12.94 -16.37
CA ALA A 1051 -28.68 -12.09 -15.46
C ALA A 1051 -29.60 -11.30 -14.52
N LEU A 1052 -30.85 -11.04 -14.95
CA LEU A 1052 -31.95 -10.56 -14.11
C LEU A 1052 -33.22 -11.37 -14.41
N ASP A 1053 -33.76 -11.98 -13.37
CA ASP A 1053 -35.02 -12.75 -13.34
C ASP A 1053 -35.94 -12.11 -12.28
N ALA A 1054 -36.82 -11.20 -12.71
CA ALA A 1054 -37.58 -10.33 -11.82
C ALA A 1054 -39.01 -10.10 -12.34
N ALA A 1055 -39.69 -11.19 -12.74
CA ALA A 1055 -40.90 -11.16 -13.57
C ALA A 1055 -42.09 -10.34 -13.03
N LEU A 1056 -42.14 -10.01 -11.72
CA LEU A 1056 -43.18 -9.17 -11.09
C LEU A 1056 -42.75 -7.71 -10.84
N ILE A 1057 -41.46 -7.41 -10.97
CA ILE A 1057 -40.83 -6.13 -10.57
C ILE A 1057 -40.94 -5.04 -11.65
N ARG A 1058 -41.07 -3.78 -11.23
CA ARG A 1058 -40.73 -2.61 -12.06
C ARG A 1058 -39.21 -2.36 -11.98
N THR A 1059 -38.50 -2.60 -13.07
CA THR A 1059 -37.05 -2.42 -13.16
C THR A 1059 -36.70 -1.11 -13.85
N GLU A 1060 -35.98 -0.23 -13.16
CA GLU A 1060 -35.45 1.03 -13.66
C GLU A 1060 -33.90 1.01 -13.64
N THR A 1061 -33.25 1.35 -14.76
CA THR A 1061 -31.78 1.33 -14.86
C THR A 1061 -31.20 2.61 -15.44
N SER A 1062 -30.01 3.00 -14.96
CA SER A 1062 -29.24 4.13 -15.48
C SER A 1062 -27.74 3.80 -15.49
N ARG A 1063 -27.11 3.83 -16.66
CA ARG A 1063 -25.67 3.51 -16.85
C ARG A 1063 -25.34 2.10 -16.32
N VAL A 1064 -25.87 1.06 -16.97
CA VAL A 1064 -25.79 -0.34 -16.49
C VAL A 1064 -25.35 -1.29 -17.62
N THR A 1065 -24.59 -2.34 -17.29
CA THR A 1065 -24.28 -3.44 -18.23
C THR A 1065 -24.82 -4.77 -17.72
N ILE A 1066 -25.74 -5.38 -18.45
CA ILE A 1066 -26.39 -6.66 -18.13
C ILE A 1066 -25.91 -7.70 -19.15
N ALA A 1067 -24.90 -8.48 -18.75
CA ALA A 1067 -24.32 -9.54 -19.57
C ALA A 1067 -25.06 -10.86 -19.33
N GLY A 1068 -26.21 -10.98 -20.00
CA GLY A 1068 -27.18 -12.08 -19.94
C GLY A 1068 -28.57 -11.59 -20.42
N ARG A 1069 -29.60 -12.41 -20.23
CA ARG A 1069 -31.01 -12.00 -20.43
C ARG A 1069 -31.54 -11.16 -19.28
N LEU A 1070 -32.57 -10.35 -19.58
CA LEU A 1070 -33.38 -9.60 -18.62
C LEU A 1070 -34.84 -10.02 -18.75
N GLU A 1071 -35.48 -10.41 -17.66
CA GLU A 1071 -36.93 -10.59 -17.57
C GLU A 1071 -37.51 -9.76 -16.41
N ALA A 1072 -38.54 -8.95 -16.69
CA ALA A 1072 -39.21 -8.11 -15.67
C ALA A 1072 -40.66 -7.75 -16.06
N ARG A 1073 -41.45 -7.22 -15.11
CA ARG A 1073 -42.84 -6.80 -15.34
C ARG A 1073 -42.92 -5.51 -16.15
N GLU A 1074 -42.36 -4.44 -15.59
CA GLU A 1074 -42.21 -3.12 -16.26
C GLU A 1074 -40.71 -2.82 -16.43
N VAL A 1075 -40.32 -2.21 -17.54
CA VAL A 1075 -38.90 -2.01 -17.91
C VAL A 1075 -38.65 -0.56 -18.34
N GLU A 1076 -37.79 0.14 -17.60
CA GLU A 1076 -37.39 1.53 -17.87
C GLU A 1076 -35.86 1.66 -17.87
N LEU A 1077 -35.22 1.52 -19.04
CA LEU A 1077 -33.76 1.50 -19.17
C LEU A 1077 -33.23 2.81 -19.76
N SER A 1078 -32.25 3.43 -19.11
CA SER A 1078 -31.41 4.50 -19.65
C SER A 1078 -29.97 4.03 -19.78
N ASP A 1079 -29.32 4.36 -20.89
CA ASP A 1079 -27.86 4.29 -21.03
C ASP A 1079 -27.30 2.88 -20.71
N THR A 1080 -28.06 1.85 -21.07
CA THR A 1080 -27.88 0.47 -20.60
C THR A 1080 -27.56 -0.48 -21.76
N ILE A 1081 -26.61 -1.38 -21.54
CA ILE A 1081 -26.31 -2.51 -22.44
C ILE A 1081 -26.96 -3.78 -21.89
N VAL A 1082 -27.74 -4.49 -22.70
CA VAL A 1082 -28.17 -5.87 -22.43
C VAL A 1082 -27.66 -6.78 -23.55
N THR A 1083 -26.80 -7.74 -23.23
CA THR A 1083 -26.16 -8.60 -24.26
C THR A 1083 -27.06 -9.75 -24.72
N GLY A 1084 -27.97 -10.20 -23.85
CA GLY A 1084 -29.02 -11.15 -24.17
C GLY A 1084 -30.34 -10.46 -24.52
N THR A 1085 -31.39 -11.27 -24.65
CA THR A 1085 -32.75 -10.78 -24.93
C THR A 1085 -33.38 -10.13 -23.70
N VAL A 1086 -34.08 -9.01 -23.92
CA VAL A 1086 -34.97 -8.38 -22.94
C VAL A 1086 -36.40 -8.88 -23.13
N LEU A 1087 -37.06 -9.28 -22.04
CA LEU A 1087 -38.48 -9.59 -21.96
C LEU A 1087 -39.15 -8.69 -20.92
N ALA A 1088 -40.02 -7.80 -21.38
CA ALA A 1088 -40.93 -7.03 -20.54
C ALA A 1088 -42.35 -7.61 -20.68
N HIS A 1089 -42.97 -8.03 -19.58
CA HIS A 1089 -44.33 -8.57 -19.61
C HIS A 1089 -45.37 -7.47 -19.92
N GLU A 1090 -45.29 -6.31 -19.26
CA GLU A 1090 -46.16 -5.16 -19.52
C GLU A 1090 -45.50 -4.13 -20.45
N ARG A 1091 -45.67 -4.32 -21.77
CA ARG A 1091 -45.05 -3.48 -22.82
C ARG A 1091 -45.73 -2.13 -23.08
N PHE A 1092 -46.85 -1.84 -22.41
CA PHE A 1092 -47.56 -0.56 -22.53
C PHE A 1092 -46.98 0.55 -21.64
N ARG A 1093 -46.17 0.16 -20.64
CA ARG A 1093 -45.52 1.03 -19.65
C ARG A 1093 -44.00 0.90 -19.75
N GLY A 1094 -43.27 1.86 -19.19
CA GLY A 1094 -41.80 1.94 -19.32
C GLY A 1094 -41.30 2.42 -20.69
N CYS A 1095 -39.98 2.53 -20.83
CA CYS A 1095 -39.30 3.06 -22.00
C CYS A 1095 -37.82 2.63 -22.02
N LEU A 1096 -37.25 2.32 -23.18
CA LEU A 1096 -35.81 2.14 -23.37
C LEU A 1096 -35.26 3.37 -24.11
N ARG A 1097 -34.27 4.04 -23.52
CA ARG A 1097 -33.63 5.24 -24.07
C ARG A 1097 -32.11 5.07 -24.11
N TYR A 1098 -31.48 5.35 -25.26
CA TYR A 1098 -30.02 5.32 -25.42
C TYR A 1098 -29.37 3.98 -25.00
N CYS A 1099 -30.04 2.86 -25.31
CA CYS A 1099 -29.64 1.51 -24.90
C CYS A 1099 -29.14 0.67 -26.07
N LEU A 1100 -28.35 -0.38 -25.78
CA LEU A 1100 -28.01 -1.46 -26.71
C LEU A 1100 -28.64 -2.75 -26.21
N ILE A 1101 -29.41 -3.46 -27.05
CA ILE A 1101 -30.11 -4.71 -26.69
C ILE A 1101 -29.93 -5.77 -27.79
N ALA A 1102 -30.07 -7.05 -27.45
CA ALA A 1102 -30.07 -8.10 -28.48
C ALA A 1102 -31.32 -8.02 -29.39
N PRO A 1103 -31.20 -8.30 -30.71
CA PRO A 1103 -32.34 -8.51 -31.59
C PRO A 1103 -33.31 -9.59 -31.07
N GLY A 1104 -34.60 -9.44 -31.38
CA GLY A 1104 -35.66 -10.31 -30.87
C GLY A 1104 -36.22 -9.93 -29.49
N SER A 1105 -35.63 -8.93 -28.82
CA SER A 1105 -36.09 -8.44 -27.51
C SER A 1105 -37.51 -7.84 -27.52
N LEU A 1106 -38.37 -8.37 -26.66
CA LEU A 1106 -39.76 -7.94 -26.46
C LEU A 1106 -39.83 -6.82 -25.42
N THR A 1107 -39.78 -5.58 -25.92
CA THR A 1107 -39.61 -4.35 -25.12
C THR A 1107 -40.79 -3.39 -25.25
N PRO A 1108 -40.95 -2.44 -24.30
CA PRO A 1108 -41.84 -1.29 -24.44
C PRO A 1108 -41.28 -0.26 -25.43
N ARG A 1109 -41.72 1.01 -25.35
CA ARG A 1109 -41.31 2.10 -26.25
C ARG A 1109 -39.79 2.24 -26.31
N ARG A 1110 -39.25 2.50 -27.51
CA ARG A 1110 -37.81 2.66 -27.78
C ARG A 1110 -37.49 4.07 -28.27
N HIS A 1111 -36.45 4.69 -27.73
CA HIS A 1111 -35.90 5.98 -28.17
C HIS A 1111 -34.37 5.88 -28.32
N ARG A 1112 -33.86 5.99 -29.56
CA ARG A 1112 -32.42 5.83 -29.86
C ARG A 1112 -31.82 4.54 -29.27
N VAL A 1113 -32.52 3.42 -29.48
CA VAL A 1113 -32.06 2.09 -29.06
C VAL A 1113 -31.37 1.42 -30.23
N LEU A 1114 -30.23 0.77 -29.96
CA LEU A 1114 -29.46 -0.03 -30.89
C LEU A 1114 -29.77 -1.52 -30.68
N ASP A 1115 -29.94 -2.26 -31.78
CA ASP A 1115 -30.02 -3.74 -31.75
C ASP A 1115 -29.44 -4.37 -33.03
N ALA A 1116 -29.80 -3.83 -34.20
CA ALA A 1116 -29.22 -4.23 -35.49
C ALA A 1116 -28.86 -3.02 -36.36
N GLU A 1117 -27.96 -3.26 -37.31
CA GLU A 1117 -27.69 -2.36 -38.43
C GLU A 1117 -28.85 -2.36 -39.44
N PRO A 1118 -28.97 -1.36 -40.32
CA PRO A 1118 -29.94 -1.37 -41.43
C PRO A 1118 -29.79 -2.57 -42.39
N THR A 1119 -28.65 -3.27 -42.35
CA THR A 1119 -28.37 -4.52 -43.07
C THR A 1119 -28.95 -5.77 -42.39
N GLY A 1120 -29.58 -5.63 -41.21
CA GLY A 1120 -30.05 -6.74 -40.37
C GLY A 1120 -28.96 -7.40 -39.51
N ARG A 1121 -27.70 -6.95 -39.61
CA ARG A 1121 -26.59 -7.48 -38.79
C ARG A 1121 -26.74 -7.03 -37.32
N PRO A 1122 -26.68 -7.92 -36.32
CA PRO A 1122 -26.73 -7.51 -34.91
C PRO A 1122 -25.55 -6.60 -34.53
N ILE A 1123 -25.84 -5.48 -33.87
CA ILE A 1123 -24.83 -4.65 -33.22
C ILE A 1123 -24.45 -5.35 -31.91
N ARG A 1124 -23.15 -5.36 -31.57
CA ARG A 1124 -22.63 -5.99 -30.34
C ARG A 1124 -21.71 -5.02 -29.62
N ALA A 1125 -21.75 -5.05 -28.30
CA ALA A 1125 -20.81 -4.31 -27.46
C ALA A 1125 -19.39 -4.87 -27.67
N PRO A 1126 -18.42 -4.06 -28.14
CA PRO A 1126 -17.04 -4.47 -28.24
C PRO A 1126 -16.38 -4.38 -26.85
N PHE A 1127 -16.42 -5.47 -26.08
CA PHE A 1127 -15.79 -5.51 -24.76
C PHE A 1127 -14.31 -5.89 -24.85
N GLU A 1128 -13.45 -5.13 -24.17
CA GLU A 1128 -12.01 -5.38 -24.06
C GLU A 1128 -11.71 -6.72 -23.37
N SER A 1129 -12.47 -7.07 -22.33
CA SER A 1129 -12.40 -8.37 -21.67
C SER A 1129 -13.77 -8.87 -21.22
N ARG A 1130 -13.95 -10.19 -21.26
CA ARG A 1130 -15.06 -10.92 -20.61
C ARG A 1130 -14.59 -11.80 -19.45
N ASP A 1131 -13.30 -11.78 -19.09
CA ASP A 1131 -12.85 -12.34 -17.81
C ASP A 1131 -13.21 -11.38 -16.68
N ARG A 1132 -14.01 -11.88 -15.74
CA ARG A 1132 -14.49 -11.17 -14.54
C ARG A 1132 -13.38 -10.75 -13.58
N ARG A 1133 -12.18 -11.31 -13.73
CA ARG A 1133 -10.99 -11.01 -12.94
C ARG A 1133 -10.04 -9.99 -13.60
N ASP A 1134 -10.29 -9.56 -14.85
CA ASP A 1134 -9.56 -8.44 -15.45
C ASP A 1134 -10.19 -7.08 -15.08
N PRO A 1135 -9.40 -6.05 -14.70
CA PRO A 1135 -9.86 -4.68 -14.48
C PRO A 1135 -10.62 -4.00 -15.65
N ALA A 1136 -10.55 -4.57 -16.85
CA ALA A 1136 -11.28 -4.20 -18.06
C ALA A 1136 -12.55 -5.05 -18.31
N PHE A 1137 -13.01 -5.86 -17.34
CA PHE A 1137 -14.22 -6.67 -17.47
C PHE A 1137 -15.43 -5.83 -17.91
N LEU A 1138 -15.94 -6.15 -19.10
CA LEU A 1138 -17.02 -5.46 -19.79
C LEU A 1138 -16.82 -3.94 -19.96
N ARG A 1139 -15.58 -3.44 -19.87
CA ARG A 1139 -15.23 -2.12 -20.40
C ARG A 1139 -15.27 -2.19 -21.91
N LEU A 1140 -15.80 -1.15 -22.55
CA LEU A 1140 -15.78 -1.05 -24.00
C LEU A 1140 -14.35 -0.80 -24.51
N ASP A 1141 -14.04 -1.41 -25.64
CA ASP A 1141 -12.83 -1.19 -26.41
C ASP A 1141 -12.88 0.19 -27.08
N ALA A 1142 -11.86 1.01 -26.86
CA ALA A 1142 -11.75 2.37 -27.41
C ALA A 1142 -11.65 2.39 -28.95
N GLY A 1143 -11.28 1.28 -29.59
CA GLY A 1143 -11.33 1.08 -31.04
C GLY A 1143 -12.67 0.56 -31.57
N GLY A 1144 -13.70 0.49 -30.71
CA GLY A 1144 -14.99 -0.12 -30.98
C GLY A 1144 -15.97 0.71 -31.83
N ASP A 1145 -17.22 0.24 -31.88
CA ASP A 1145 -18.31 0.91 -32.60
C ASP A 1145 -18.66 2.26 -31.96
N ALA A 1146 -18.40 3.35 -32.69
CA ALA A 1146 -18.68 4.71 -32.27
C ALA A 1146 -20.15 4.95 -31.87
N ARG A 1147 -21.11 4.17 -32.40
CA ARG A 1147 -22.52 4.22 -31.99
C ARG A 1147 -22.73 3.80 -30.53
N VAL A 1148 -21.84 2.98 -29.98
CA VAL A 1148 -21.87 2.54 -28.58
C VAL A 1148 -20.97 3.42 -27.70
N LEU A 1149 -19.82 3.85 -28.22
CA LEU A 1149 -18.86 4.72 -27.50
C LEU A 1149 -19.32 6.18 -27.34
N HIS A 1150 -20.27 6.65 -28.15
CA HIS A 1150 -20.88 7.99 -28.08
C HIS A 1150 -22.42 7.94 -28.12
N GLY A 1151 -22.99 6.79 -27.73
CA GLY A 1151 -24.41 6.50 -27.90
C GLY A 1151 -25.31 6.89 -26.72
N ALA A 1152 -24.73 7.28 -25.58
CA ALA A 1152 -25.48 7.60 -24.37
C ALA A 1152 -26.27 8.93 -24.48
N SER A 1153 -27.22 9.11 -23.57
CA SER A 1153 -28.06 10.29 -23.39
C SER A 1153 -27.26 11.58 -23.21
N ASP A 1154 -26.04 11.44 -22.71
CA ASP A 1154 -25.14 12.50 -22.33
C ASP A 1154 -24.01 12.74 -23.36
N GLY A 1155 -23.90 11.90 -24.39
CA GLY A 1155 -22.83 11.90 -25.41
C GLY A 1155 -21.65 10.96 -25.12
N GLY A 1156 -21.63 10.31 -23.95
CA GLY A 1156 -20.61 9.32 -23.56
C GLY A 1156 -20.88 7.91 -24.08
N GLU A 1157 -20.14 6.95 -23.53
CA GLU A 1157 -20.29 5.53 -23.84
C GLU A 1157 -21.54 4.93 -23.18
N ILE A 1158 -22.22 3.98 -23.82
CA ILE A 1158 -23.37 3.28 -23.24
C ILE A 1158 -22.89 2.26 -22.19
N GLY A 1159 -23.62 2.12 -21.07
CA GLY A 1159 -23.43 1.05 -20.10
C GLY A 1159 -22.75 1.49 -18.80
N ALA A 1160 -22.29 0.51 -18.02
CA ALA A 1160 -21.80 0.70 -16.66
C ALA A 1160 -20.66 1.73 -16.51
N PHE A 1161 -19.82 1.91 -17.54
CA PHE A 1161 -18.65 2.77 -17.48
C PHE A 1161 -18.87 4.20 -18.00
N ASN A 1162 -20.10 4.58 -18.40
CA ASN A 1162 -20.45 5.96 -18.78
C ASN A 1162 -19.95 6.99 -17.74
N ALA A 1163 -20.19 6.70 -16.44
CA ALA A 1163 -19.77 7.53 -15.31
C ALA A 1163 -18.24 7.58 -15.07
N ALA A 1164 -17.43 6.88 -15.87
CA ALA A 1164 -15.97 6.96 -15.88
C ALA A 1164 -15.43 7.97 -16.91
N THR A 1165 -16.30 8.51 -17.78
CA THR A 1165 -16.07 9.59 -18.76
C THR A 1165 -14.79 9.46 -19.61
N LEU A 1166 -14.33 8.23 -19.87
CA LEU A 1166 -12.99 7.96 -20.40
C LEU A 1166 -12.67 8.69 -21.72
N GLY A 1167 -13.61 8.70 -22.67
CA GLY A 1167 -13.45 9.40 -23.95
C GLY A 1167 -13.43 10.93 -23.82
N GLU A 1168 -14.12 11.49 -22.82
CA GLU A 1168 -14.08 12.92 -22.51
C GLU A 1168 -12.74 13.29 -21.86
N LEU A 1169 -12.29 12.52 -20.86
CA LEU A 1169 -11.01 12.74 -20.19
C LEU A 1169 -9.83 12.68 -21.18
N GLN A 1170 -9.87 11.73 -22.12
CA GLN A 1170 -8.89 11.65 -23.22
C GLN A 1170 -8.97 12.85 -24.18
N SER A 1171 -10.17 13.32 -24.50
CA SER A 1171 -10.39 14.49 -25.38
C SER A 1171 -9.95 15.80 -24.74
N GLY A 1172 -10.20 15.99 -23.45
CA GLY A 1172 -9.72 17.14 -22.67
C GLY A 1172 -8.20 17.12 -22.50
N LEU A 1173 -7.61 15.95 -22.23
CA LEU A 1173 -6.16 15.77 -22.22
C LEU A 1173 -5.54 16.11 -23.59
N ALA A 1174 -6.12 15.63 -24.70
CA ALA A 1174 -5.61 15.93 -26.05
C ALA A 1174 -5.59 17.45 -26.32
N ARG A 1175 -6.62 18.18 -25.86
CA ARG A 1175 -6.70 19.64 -25.95
C ARG A 1175 -5.59 20.32 -25.13
N ARG A 1176 -5.42 19.94 -23.86
CA ARG A 1176 -4.37 20.47 -22.98
C ARG A 1176 -2.95 20.14 -23.44
N LEU A 1177 -2.72 18.94 -24.01
CA LEU A 1177 -1.46 18.57 -24.63
C LEU A 1177 -1.16 19.42 -25.87
N ALA A 1178 -2.15 19.73 -26.72
CA ALA A 1178 -1.96 20.61 -27.86
C ALA A 1178 -1.56 22.04 -27.44
N GLU A 1179 -2.14 22.56 -26.36
CA GLU A 1179 -1.75 23.85 -25.77
C GLU A 1179 -0.32 23.86 -25.23
N HIS A 1180 0.18 22.73 -24.70
CA HIS A 1180 1.41 22.65 -23.90
C HIS A 1180 2.62 21.99 -24.59
N THR A 1181 2.42 21.35 -25.75
CA THR A 1181 3.48 20.74 -26.57
C THR A 1181 4.43 21.80 -27.15
N PRO A 1182 5.76 21.59 -27.14
CA PRO A 1182 6.71 22.50 -27.79
C PRO A 1182 6.49 22.62 -29.30
N ALA A 1183 6.71 23.81 -29.86
CA ALA A 1183 6.61 24.06 -31.28
C ALA A 1183 7.50 23.09 -32.09
N GLY A 1184 6.93 22.47 -33.13
CA GLY A 1184 7.59 21.47 -33.97
C GLY A 1184 7.49 20.03 -33.47
N LEU A 1185 7.13 19.80 -32.20
CA LEU A 1185 6.81 18.46 -31.69
C LEU A 1185 5.33 18.12 -31.88
N ARG A 1186 5.00 16.84 -31.81
CA ARG A 1186 3.64 16.30 -31.87
C ARG A 1186 3.40 15.37 -30.68
N ALA A 1187 2.47 15.76 -29.81
CA ALA A 1187 1.93 14.85 -28.81
C ALA A 1187 0.83 13.96 -29.41
N GLY A 1188 0.71 12.76 -28.89
CA GLY A 1188 -0.40 11.84 -29.17
C GLY A 1188 -0.64 10.91 -27.98
N ILE A 1189 -1.85 10.39 -27.86
CA ILE A 1189 -2.28 9.47 -26.79
C ILE A 1189 -2.45 8.08 -27.39
N VAL A 1190 -1.95 7.06 -26.69
CA VAL A 1190 -2.09 5.64 -27.05
C VAL A 1190 -2.75 4.93 -25.87
N THR A 1191 -3.85 4.19 -26.11
CA THR A 1191 -4.69 3.62 -25.04
C THR A 1191 -4.60 2.09 -24.94
N ARG A 1192 -4.11 1.41 -25.98
CA ARG A 1192 -3.70 -0.01 -25.94
C ARG A 1192 -2.16 -0.11 -25.83
N PRO A 1193 -1.59 -0.61 -24.71
CA PRO A 1193 -0.14 -0.65 -24.45
C PRO A 1193 0.59 -1.87 -25.04
#